data_AF-A0A166B3C6-F1
#
_entry.id   AF-A0A166B3C6-F1
#
_cell.length_a   1.000
_cell.length_b   1.000
_cell.length_c   1.000
_cell.angle_alpha   90.00
_cell.angle_beta   90.00
_cell.angle_gamma   90.00
#
_symmetry.space_group_name_H-M   'P 1'
#
loop_
_entity.id
_entity.type
_entity.pdbx_description
1 polymer ?
#
loop_
_entity_poly.entity_id
_entity_poly.type
_entity_poly.pdbx_seq_one_letter_code
_entity_poly.pdbx_strand_id
1 'polypeptide(L)'
;MWGPHVSLASVLWLLLSRQVHALNAVNCATSSTKAFSVVSSGKAAPIWIGSDDWPGVQRAASDFQSDIQKVTGVKPSLTNFTSNAKVSGIPIIVGTLGKSSLISQVVKNAKIDVSSINGTWESFWASEVSNPLPGVKQAYVIIGADKRGSIFGLYTHSESFGVSPWYWWADVPVKTSKSLFASGCQHGTPTVKYRGFFLNDEQPALQNWAQEKFNTNWTATPFNHFFYSNVSSSIRIFAPLHSISQIFELMLRLKGNYLWPAQWSSSFGVDDPENQFLADWYGVVMGTSHEEPMARSIPNEWNEFGSGPWDFSVNADNITEFWKVGVERAKPYETLYTVGMRGNGDEPLSTGESIGLLENVISVQRGLLSDAFPNTNVSKIPQVWCLYKEVQGYYQDGMTVPDDITLLWTDDNWGNIRRYPLQNETSRSGGAGVYYHVDYVGTPRDYKWIQSSQIPKHYEQLSLAVARNATQVWILNVGDLKPYERDTEFFITYGYNASIYNQANLDTAYVIPWAQREFGLSASKTAQVAEIIGNFTRYNSRRKPELWNSTTYSLTNYNEADTVLAEWQAVAAASDAIYNSLDKNTQPAFFQLVQHPVQASANLANMYIQAGFNQLRASQARLSANSLAVTVENLFEHDFDFESEYHSLLDGKWDHIMDQTHAGYYYWQQPMTNTMPSVSRVQSKKQALPGPMRIGLDGSAGAWPGDNPNDCAQQYSCPNPYLLTLDNYTPSGSRYIDIAAGGPNTFQWTINSNVTWLKLNSTKGTVTASSPETRIKLTVDWSKVTGAQYAAIQINATAKGQAPMNQPVFFIANNTVVPKGFKGFVEGDGGISIEAAHATRNTAVNGVQWTELPGYGRTISGVTPYPPTGNNDQNFTVGAGPLLEYDFYNFNTLVNGTLNVTTYVSPSFNGYGDDRRLAFAISIDDASPAPQYFMPLTPATTTPAGWDTPDGFVANSIVSVNTQHTNITTGNHTLKIYAIEPAVVVQKIVINTGNVRYAYLGPPESIRV
;
A
#
# COMPACT_ATOMS: atom_id res chain seq x y z
N MET A 1 -29.09 61.42 7.76
CA MET A 1 -28.14 61.59 6.64
C MET A 1 -26.84 60.90 7.02
N TRP A 2 -26.16 60.32 6.03
CA TRP A 2 -24.90 59.56 6.11
C TRP A 2 -25.08 58.06 6.44
N GLY A 3 -25.21 57.27 5.37
CA GLY A 3 -25.34 55.82 5.40
C GLY A 3 -24.00 55.08 5.35
N PRO A 4 -24.01 53.74 5.45
CA PRO A 4 -22.81 52.95 5.29
C PRO A 4 -22.64 52.51 3.83
N HIS A 5 -21.49 52.86 3.26
CA HIS A 5 -20.98 52.24 2.05
C HIS A 5 -20.70 50.77 2.31
N VAL A 6 -21.58 49.88 1.83
CA VAL A 6 -21.27 48.47 1.65
C VAL A 6 -20.32 48.38 0.46
N SER A 7 -19.05 48.12 0.74
CA SER A 7 -18.05 47.80 -0.26
C SER A 7 -18.46 46.51 -1.00
N LEU A 8 -18.57 46.60 -2.33
CA LEU A 8 -18.82 45.48 -3.25
C LEU A 8 -17.70 44.41 -3.26
N ALA A 9 -16.68 44.51 -2.39
CA ALA A 9 -15.53 43.61 -2.37
C ALA A 9 -15.76 42.30 -1.58
N SER A 10 -16.84 42.17 -0.80
CA SER A 10 -17.08 40.99 0.06
C SER A 10 -17.98 39.92 -0.56
N VAL A 11 -18.44 40.10 -1.81
CA VAL A 11 -19.34 39.17 -2.52
C VAL A 11 -18.64 38.39 -3.65
N LEU A 12 -17.35 38.66 -3.90
CA LEU A 12 -16.57 38.02 -4.98
C LEU A 12 -15.66 36.87 -4.55
N TRP A 13 -15.74 36.41 -3.30
CA TRP A 13 -14.91 35.30 -2.77
C TRP A 13 -15.69 34.01 -2.43
N LEU A 14 -16.89 33.83 -2.99
CA LEU A 14 -17.73 32.63 -2.78
C LEU A 14 -18.19 31.92 -4.08
N LEU A 15 -17.61 32.28 -5.24
CA LEU A 15 -17.94 31.67 -6.54
C LEU A 15 -16.74 31.04 -7.26
N LEU A 16 -15.71 30.61 -6.51
CA LEU A 16 -14.82 29.58 -7.05
C LEU A 16 -15.59 28.26 -6.99
N SER A 17 -16.28 27.93 -8.08
CA SER A 17 -16.74 26.57 -8.34
C SER A 17 -15.55 25.65 -8.15
N ARG A 18 -15.50 24.94 -7.03
CA ARG A 18 -14.47 23.92 -6.77
C ARG A 18 -14.66 22.86 -7.85
N GLN A 19 -13.83 22.91 -8.89
CA GLN A 19 -13.81 21.85 -9.89
C GLN A 19 -13.47 20.55 -9.17
N VAL A 20 -14.32 19.54 -9.34
CA VAL A 20 -14.01 18.19 -8.91
C VAL A 20 -13.05 17.63 -9.96
N HIS A 21 -11.89 17.14 -9.51
CA HIS A 21 -10.93 16.47 -10.37
C HIS A 21 -11.27 14.97 -10.36
N ALA A 22 -11.63 14.42 -11.52
CA ALA A 22 -11.73 12.97 -11.70
C ALA A 22 -10.32 12.37 -11.79
N LEU A 23 -10.12 11.18 -11.20
CA LEU A 23 -8.77 10.61 -11.04
C LEU A 23 -8.13 10.11 -12.34
N ASN A 24 -8.94 9.75 -13.34
CA ASN A 24 -8.48 9.14 -14.59
C ASN A 24 -8.03 10.15 -15.67
N ALA A 25 -7.74 11.40 -15.28
CA ALA A 25 -7.43 12.56 -16.15
C ALA A 25 -8.53 13.00 -17.14
N VAL A 26 -9.65 12.27 -17.23
CA VAL A 26 -10.81 12.64 -18.05
C VAL A 26 -11.83 13.39 -17.20
N ASN A 27 -11.94 14.70 -17.39
CA ASN A 27 -12.98 15.52 -16.77
C ASN A 27 -14.04 15.91 -17.80
N CYS A 28 -15.28 15.47 -17.58
CA CYS A 28 -16.42 15.76 -18.45
C CYS A 28 -17.28 16.94 -17.94
N ALA A 29 -16.89 17.58 -16.85
CA ALA A 29 -17.57 18.74 -16.28
C ALA A 29 -16.78 20.02 -16.47
N THR A 30 -17.50 21.15 -16.52
CA THR A 30 -16.89 22.48 -16.62
C THR A 30 -17.65 23.50 -15.79
N SER A 31 -16.95 24.56 -15.38
CA SER A 31 -17.58 25.73 -14.73
C SER A 31 -18.09 26.77 -15.74
N SER A 32 -17.83 26.56 -17.03
CA SER A 32 -18.27 27.48 -18.09
C SER A 32 -19.78 27.39 -18.29
N THR A 33 -20.48 28.49 -18.04
CA THR A 33 -21.92 28.62 -18.34
C THR A 33 -22.24 28.65 -19.84
N LYS A 34 -21.21 28.71 -20.70
CA LYS A 34 -21.34 28.59 -22.16
C LYS A 34 -21.35 27.15 -22.65
N ALA A 35 -21.00 26.19 -21.80
CA ALA A 35 -21.02 24.77 -22.14
C ALA A 35 -22.44 24.19 -21.98
N PHE A 36 -22.61 22.92 -22.34
CA PHE A 36 -23.91 22.27 -22.31
C PHE A 36 -24.50 22.26 -20.90
N SER A 37 -25.70 22.80 -20.73
CA SER A 37 -26.40 22.85 -19.43
C SER A 37 -27.06 21.51 -19.11
N VAL A 38 -26.46 20.73 -18.21
CA VAL A 38 -27.06 19.51 -17.66
C VAL A 38 -28.15 19.87 -16.66
N VAL A 39 -27.86 20.78 -15.73
CA VAL A 39 -28.86 21.41 -14.84
C VAL A 39 -28.55 22.89 -14.73
N SER A 40 -29.55 23.74 -14.95
CA SER A 40 -29.44 25.18 -14.70
C SER A 40 -30.82 25.77 -14.40
N SER A 41 -30.84 26.78 -13.52
CA SER A 41 -32.08 27.49 -13.12
C SER A 41 -33.22 26.56 -12.71
N GLY A 42 -32.90 25.47 -11.99
CA GLY A 42 -33.88 24.48 -11.51
C GLY A 42 -34.47 23.56 -12.58
N LYS A 43 -33.90 23.53 -13.79
CA LYS A 43 -34.32 22.65 -14.89
C LYS A 43 -33.17 21.74 -15.28
N ALA A 44 -33.49 20.45 -15.47
CA ALA A 44 -32.54 19.44 -15.94
C ALA A 44 -32.79 19.11 -17.42
N ALA A 45 -31.71 18.87 -18.17
CA ALA A 45 -31.78 18.28 -19.50
C ALA A 45 -32.37 16.86 -19.40
N PRO A 46 -33.35 16.48 -20.23
CA PRO A 46 -33.89 15.13 -20.23
C PRO A 46 -32.82 14.13 -20.74
N ILE A 47 -32.77 12.94 -20.15
CA ILE A 47 -31.88 11.86 -20.58
C ILE A 47 -32.67 10.92 -21.49
N TRP A 48 -32.17 10.71 -22.70
CA TRP A 48 -32.75 9.87 -23.73
C TRP A 48 -31.83 8.68 -24.01
N ILE A 49 -32.42 7.49 -24.03
CA ILE A 49 -31.73 6.23 -24.34
C ILE A 49 -32.63 5.37 -25.23
N GLY A 50 -32.05 4.54 -26.10
CA GLY A 50 -32.81 3.59 -26.91
C GLY A 50 -33.29 2.41 -26.07
N SER A 51 -34.54 1.95 -26.25
CA SER A 51 -35.07 0.75 -25.56
C SER A 51 -34.37 -0.54 -25.98
N ASP A 52 -33.68 -0.51 -27.11
CA ASP A 52 -32.91 -1.60 -27.71
C ASP A 52 -31.44 -1.63 -27.26
N ASP A 53 -31.00 -0.69 -26.40
CA ASP A 53 -29.68 -0.73 -25.79
C ASP A 53 -29.59 -1.82 -24.70
N TRP A 54 -28.38 -2.09 -24.21
CA TRP A 54 -28.15 -3.08 -23.17
C TRP A 54 -28.88 -2.72 -21.87
N PRO A 55 -29.54 -3.69 -21.20
CA PRO A 55 -30.16 -3.45 -19.90
C PRO A 55 -29.21 -2.86 -18.84
N GLY A 56 -27.94 -3.29 -18.81
CA GLY A 56 -26.91 -2.72 -17.93
C GLY A 56 -26.59 -1.24 -18.20
N VAL A 57 -26.72 -0.79 -19.46
CA VAL A 57 -26.57 0.63 -19.84
C VAL A 57 -27.79 1.43 -19.40
N GLN A 58 -28.99 0.87 -19.53
CA GLN A 58 -30.22 1.50 -19.03
C GLN A 58 -30.18 1.67 -17.50
N ARG A 59 -29.69 0.67 -16.78
CA ARG A 59 -29.42 0.73 -15.34
C ARG A 59 -28.43 1.85 -15.00
N ALA A 60 -27.26 1.89 -15.65
CA ALA A 60 -26.28 2.95 -15.41
C ALA A 60 -26.83 4.35 -15.74
N ALA A 61 -27.72 4.48 -16.73
CA ALA A 61 -28.40 5.75 -17.03
C ALA A 61 -29.36 6.18 -15.91
N SER A 62 -29.99 5.21 -15.23
CA SER A 62 -30.77 5.46 -14.00
C SER A 62 -29.89 5.90 -12.84
N ASP A 63 -28.71 5.31 -12.67
CA ASP A 63 -27.74 5.76 -11.66
C ASP A 63 -27.27 7.19 -11.95
N PHE A 64 -26.96 7.49 -13.21
CA PHE A 64 -26.59 8.84 -13.64
C PHE A 64 -27.70 9.87 -13.39
N GLN A 65 -28.97 9.51 -13.65
CA GLN A 65 -30.13 10.33 -13.29
C GLN A 65 -30.18 10.60 -11.77
N SER A 66 -29.99 9.55 -10.97
CA SER A 66 -29.98 9.63 -9.51
C SER A 66 -28.82 10.48 -9.00
N ASP A 67 -27.64 10.33 -9.59
CA ASP A 67 -26.43 11.09 -9.25
C ASP A 67 -26.61 12.58 -9.54
N ILE A 68 -27.20 12.96 -10.69
CA ILE A 68 -27.56 14.36 -10.97
C ILE A 68 -28.55 14.88 -9.91
N GLN A 69 -29.52 14.05 -9.49
CA GLN A 69 -30.47 14.44 -8.45
C GLN A 69 -29.78 14.61 -7.09
N LYS A 70 -28.87 13.72 -6.70
CA LYS A 70 -28.11 13.82 -5.43
C LYS A 70 -27.27 15.09 -5.41
N VAL A 71 -26.63 15.43 -6.52
CA VAL A 71 -25.78 16.63 -6.64
C VAL A 71 -26.63 17.92 -6.65
N THR A 72 -27.74 17.95 -7.39
CA THR A 72 -28.45 19.20 -7.70
C THR A 72 -29.79 19.42 -7.01
N GLY A 73 -30.37 18.35 -6.47
CA GLY A 73 -31.76 18.32 -6.01
C GLY A 73 -32.80 18.28 -7.14
N VAL A 74 -32.38 18.30 -8.42
CA VAL A 74 -33.29 18.25 -9.58
C VAL A 74 -33.16 16.90 -10.26
N LYS A 75 -34.27 16.17 -10.39
CA LYS A 75 -34.31 14.88 -11.08
C LYS A 75 -34.54 15.07 -12.59
N PRO A 76 -33.59 14.73 -13.48
CA PRO A 76 -33.83 14.69 -14.92
C PRO A 76 -34.93 13.68 -15.26
N SER A 77 -35.69 13.89 -16.33
CA SER A 77 -36.54 12.81 -16.87
C SER A 77 -35.66 11.81 -17.63
N LEU A 78 -35.82 10.51 -17.37
CA LEU A 78 -35.19 9.44 -18.14
C LEU A 78 -36.25 8.79 -19.02
N THR A 79 -35.99 8.67 -20.33
CA THR A 79 -36.99 8.17 -21.28
C THR A 79 -36.37 7.26 -22.33
N ASN A 80 -37.02 6.12 -22.56
CA ASN A 80 -36.78 5.29 -23.72
C ASN A 80 -37.28 6.03 -24.96
N PHE A 81 -36.35 6.66 -25.69
CA PHE A 81 -36.66 7.57 -26.78
C PHE A 81 -36.52 6.87 -28.12
N THR A 82 -37.47 7.14 -29.01
CA THR A 82 -37.40 6.74 -30.42
C THR A 82 -37.38 7.98 -31.28
N SER A 83 -36.77 7.90 -32.47
CA SER A 83 -36.60 9.05 -33.37
C SER A 83 -37.89 9.73 -33.82
N ASN A 84 -39.02 9.06 -33.68
CA ASN A 84 -40.35 9.55 -34.04
C ASN A 84 -41.12 10.13 -32.85
N ALA A 85 -40.54 10.10 -31.63
CA ALA A 85 -41.16 10.63 -30.43
C ALA A 85 -41.14 12.16 -30.40
N LYS A 86 -42.11 12.75 -29.68
CA LYS A 86 -42.23 14.21 -29.55
C LYS A 86 -41.02 14.79 -28.81
N VAL A 87 -40.32 15.71 -29.47
CA VAL A 87 -39.15 16.42 -28.91
C VAL A 87 -39.61 17.48 -27.91
N SER A 88 -39.04 17.45 -26.70
CA SER A 88 -39.19 18.50 -25.68
C SER A 88 -37.86 18.70 -24.97
N GLY A 89 -37.36 19.94 -24.95
CA GLY A 89 -36.07 20.29 -24.33
C GLY A 89 -34.84 19.97 -25.19
N ILE A 90 -33.67 20.25 -24.61
CA ILE A 90 -32.35 19.94 -25.18
C ILE A 90 -31.82 18.73 -24.39
N PRO A 91 -31.70 17.54 -25.00
CA PRO A 91 -31.47 16.30 -24.27
C PRO A 91 -29.98 15.95 -24.06
N ILE A 92 -29.75 15.06 -23.11
CA ILE A 92 -28.56 14.20 -23.06
C ILE A 92 -28.94 12.88 -23.74
N ILE A 93 -28.26 12.50 -24.82
CA ILE A 93 -28.51 11.24 -25.54
C ILE A 93 -27.40 10.25 -25.20
N VAL A 94 -27.78 9.07 -24.74
CA VAL A 94 -26.85 8.02 -24.29
C VAL A 94 -27.09 6.76 -25.11
N GLY A 95 -26.01 6.07 -25.49
CA GLY A 95 -26.13 4.69 -25.92
C GLY A 95 -24.84 4.10 -26.50
N THR A 96 -25.00 2.88 -27.00
CA THR A 96 -23.88 2.04 -27.45
C THR A 96 -23.83 1.91 -28.97
N LEU A 97 -22.64 2.04 -29.57
CA LEU A 97 -22.42 1.80 -31.00
C LEU A 97 -22.82 0.37 -31.40
N GLY A 98 -23.42 0.25 -32.59
CA GLY A 98 -23.85 -1.05 -33.14
C GLY A 98 -25.03 -1.72 -32.41
N LYS A 99 -25.39 -1.28 -31.20
CA LYS A 99 -26.51 -1.81 -30.41
C LYS A 99 -27.73 -0.88 -30.42
N SER A 100 -27.52 0.42 -30.21
CA SER A 100 -28.62 1.39 -30.12
C SER A 100 -29.00 1.95 -31.48
N SER A 101 -30.26 1.73 -31.90
CA SER A 101 -30.82 2.36 -33.10
C SER A 101 -30.88 3.88 -32.98
N LEU A 102 -31.09 4.41 -31.77
CA LEU A 102 -31.04 5.85 -31.48
C LEU A 102 -29.66 6.43 -31.80
N ILE A 103 -28.59 5.82 -31.29
CA ILE A 103 -27.21 6.26 -31.57
C ILE A 103 -26.86 6.12 -33.05
N SER A 104 -27.29 5.04 -33.69
CA SER A 104 -27.07 4.83 -35.14
C SER A 104 -27.63 6.00 -35.97
N GLN A 105 -28.81 6.51 -35.59
CA GLN A 105 -29.39 7.68 -36.25
C GLN A 105 -28.68 8.98 -35.89
N VAL A 106 -28.29 9.16 -34.62
CA VAL A 106 -27.53 10.35 -34.17
C VAL A 106 -26.22 10.48 -34.94
N VAL A 107 -25.44 9.40 -35.01
CA VAL A 107 -24.16 9.36 -35.75
C VAL A 107 -24.39 9.67 -37.22
N LYS A 108 -25.40 9.07 -37.85
CA LYS A 108 -25.73 9.30 -39.27
C LYS A 108 -26.17 10.74 -39.56
N ASN A 109 -27.05 11.31 -38.75
CA ASN A 109 -27.64 12.63 -39.00
C ASN A 109 -26.65 13.76 -38.72
N ALA A 110 -25.97 13.70 -37.57
CA ALA A 110 -24.99 14.70 -37.19
C ALA A 110 -23.60 14.49 -37.81
N LYS A 111 -23.39 13.38 -38.54
CA LYS A 111 -22.11 13.00 -39.14
C LYS A 111 -20.97 12.98 -38.11
N ILE A 112 -21.25 12.40 -36.95
CA ILE A 112 -20.26 12.26 -35.87
C ILE A 112 -19.19 11.27 -36.34
N ASP A 113 -17.92 11.67 -36.26
CA ASP A 113 -16.81 10.75 -36.45
C ASP A 113 -16.62 9.91 -35.18
N VAL A 114 -16.92 8.62 -35.29
CA VAL A 114 -16.79 7.64 -34.20
C VAL A 114 -15.62 6.68 -34.44
N SER A 115 -14.74 6.99 -35.40
CA SER A 115 -13.61 6.11 -35.77
C SER A 115 -12.65 5.85 -34.60
N SER A 116 -12.54 6.78 -33.65
CA SER A 116 -11.69 6.63 -32.46
C SER A 116 -12.17 5.60 -31.44
N ILE A 117 -13.45 5.20 -31.50
CA ILE A 117 -14.05 4.25 -30.55
C ILE A 117 -14.74 3.04 -31.23
N ASN A 118 -14.89 3.04 -32.55
CA ASN A 118 -15.58 1.97 -33.25
C ASN A 118 -14.76 0.66 -33.22
N GLY A 119 -15.33 -0.39 -32.62
CA GLY A 119 -14.68 -1.70 -32.52
C GLY A 119 -13.55 -1.78 -31.49
N THR A 120 -13.37 -0.76 -30.66
CA THR A 120 -12.37 -0.74 -29.59
C THR A 120 -12.98 -1.27 -28.28
N TRP A 121 -12.13 -1.76 -27.38
CA TRP A 121 -12.57 -2.29 -26.07
C TRP A 121 -12.83 -1.13 -25.10
N GLU A 122 -14.04 -1.07 -24.55
CA GLU A 122 -14.46 -0.22 -23.41
C GLU A 122 -14.21 1.28 -23.55
N SER A 123 -14.09 1.77 -24.79
CA SER A 123 -13.88 3.19 -25.07
C SER A 123 -15.20 3.96 -25.08
N PHE A 124 -15.13 5.27 -24.88
CA PHE A 124 -16.30 6.15 -25.02
C PHE A 124 -15.92 7.52 -25.56
N TRP A 125 -16.90 8.18 -26.15
CA TRP A 125 -16.84 9.55 -26.65
C TRP A 125 -18.05 10.33 -26.18
N ALA A 126 -17.87 11.59 -25.79
CA ALA A 126 -18.95 12.48 -25.44
C ALA A 126 -18.70 13.92 -25.90
N SER A 127 -19.72 14.57 -26.44
CA SER A 127 -19.67 15.99 -26.79
C SER A 127 -21.06 16.58 -27.00
N GLU A 128 -21.14 17.90 -26.96
CA GLU A 128 -22.27 18.64 -27.49
C GLU A 128 -22.30 18.55 -29.03
N VAL A 129 -23.47 18.29 -29.60
CA VAL A 129 -23.71 18.03 -31.02
C VAL A 129 -24.88 18.85 -31.54
N SER A 130 -24.72 19.43 -32.73
CA SER A 130 -25.78 20.17 -33.42
C SER A 130 -26.59 19.26 -34.35
N ASN A 131 -27.91 19.47 -34.38
CA ASN A 131 -28.86 18.72 -35.22
C ASN A 131 -28.73 17.18 -35.14
N PRO A 132 -28.64 16.57 -33.94
CA PRO A 132 -28.44 15.12 -33.78
C PRO A 132 -29.60 14.27 -34.32
N LEU A 133 -30.83 14.80 -34.29
CA LEU A 133 -32.03 14.15 -34.81
C LEU A 133 -32.94 15.20 -35.45
N PRO A 134 -33.84 14.79 -36.37
CA PRO A 134 -34.86 15.70 -36.89
C PRO A 134 -35.65 16.37 -35.76
N GLY A 135 -35.72 17.71 -35.78
CA GLY A 135 -36.42 18.50 -34.75
C GLY A 135 -35.64 18.76 -33.46
N VAL A 136 -34.46 18.15 -33.27
CA VAL A 136 -33.57 18.41 -32.12
C VAL A 136 -32.44 19.32 -32.58
N LYS A 137 -32.43 20.59 -32.14
CA LYS A 137 -31.40 21.55 -32.57
C LYS A 137 -30.01 21.23 -32.01
N GLN A 138 -29.97 20.69 -30.79
CA GLN A 138 -28.74 20.45 -30.04
C GLN A 138 -28.97 19.34 -29.02
N ALA A 139 -27.94 18.56 -28.71
CA ALA A 139 -27.93 17.61 -27.60
C ALA A 139 -26.50 17.43 -27.09
N TYR A 140 -26.35 16.93 -25.87
CA TYR A 140 -25.10 16.34 -25.41
C TYR A 140 -25.17 14.83 -25.63
N VAL A 141 -24.21 14.26 -26.35
CA VAL A 141 -24.25 12.86 -26.77
C VAL A 141 -23.13 12.11 -26.07
N ILE A 142 -23.45 10.97 -25.45
CA ILE A 142 -22.51 10.03 -24.83
C ILE A 142 -22.62 8.70 -25.57
N ILE A 143 -21.52 8.27 -26.19
CA ILE A 143 -21.44 7.09 -27.04
C ILE A 143 -20.36 6.14 -26.50
N GLY A 144 -20.75 4.93 -26.13
CA GLY A 144 -19.81 3.84 -25.84
C GLY A 144 -19.51 2.97 -27.06
N ALA A 145 -18.29 2.43 -27.12
CA ALA A 145 -17.89 1.41 -28.09
C ALA A 145 -18.63 0.09 -27.89
N ASP A 146 -18.87 -0.27 -26.62
CA ASP A 146 -19.54 -1.48 -26.16
C ASP A 146 -20.37 -1.21 -24.88
N LYS A 147 -20.94 -2.28 -24.29
CA LYS A 147 -21.75 -2.21 -23.05
C LYS A 147 -21.02 -1.43 -21.94
N ARG A 148 -19.76 -1.78 -21.67
CA ARG A 148 -18.96 -1.19 -20.58
C ARG A 148 -18.44 0.20 -20.94
N GLY A 149 -18.08 0.48 -22.19
CA GLY A 149 -17.73 1.82 -22.65
C GLY A 149 -18.86 2.83 -22.39
N SER A 150 -20.11 2.46 -22.67
CA SER A 150 -21.29 3.30 -22.37
C SER A 150 -21.44 3.55 -20.87
N ILE A 151 -21.28 2.51 -20.04
CA ILE A 151 -21.36 2.59 -18.57
C ILE A 151 -20.22 3.46 -18.01
N PHE A 152 -18.99 3.28 -18.48
CA PHE A 152 -17.84 4.07 -18.06
C PHE A 152 -17.98 5.54 -18.47
N GLY A 153 -18.53 5.82 -19.65
CA GLY A 153 -18.90 7.17 -20.05
C GLY A 153 -19.83 7.82 -19.02
N LEU A 154 -20.93 7.15 -18.67
CA LEU A 154 -21.89 7.64 -17.66
C LEU A 154 -21.24 7.88 -16.28
N TYR A 155 -20.49 6.90 -15.75
CA TYR A 155 -19.87 7.06 -14.43
C TYR A 155 -18.71 8.05 -14.42
N THR A 156 -18.03 8.30 -15.55
CA THR A 156 -17.05 9.39 -15.66
C THR A 156 -17.73 10.75 -15.51
N HIS A 157 -18.95 10.90 -16.04
CA HIS A 157 -19.74 12.11 -15.84
C HIS A 157 -20.26 12.22 -14.39
N SER A 158 -20.75 11.12 -13.78
CA SER A 158 -21.11 11.11 -12.35
C SER A 158 -19.96 11.56 -11.46
N GLU A 159 -18.76 11.03 -11.68
CA GLU A 159 -17.55 11.42 -10.94
C GLU A 159 -17.21 12.89 -11.17
N SER A 160 -17.20 13.33 -12.44
CA SER A 160 -16.93 14.73 -12.81
C SER A 160 -17.93 15.72 -12.18
N PHE A 161 -19.18 15.28 -11.93
CA PHE A 161 -20.21 16.09 -11.28
C PHE A 161 -20.14 16.06 -9.75
N GLY A 162 -19.27 15.24 -9.15
CA GLY A 162 -19.01 15.24 -7.71
C GLY A 162 -19.53 14.03 -6.94
N VAL A 163 -19.84 12.92 -7.62
CA VAL A 163 -20.19 11.64 -6.97
C VAL A 163 -18.97 10.73 -6.97
N SER A 164 -18.35 10.56 -5.80
CA SER A 164 -17.24 9.61 -5.61
C SER A 164 -17.67 8.17 -5.88
N PRO A 165 -16.80 7.30 -6.44
CA PRO A 165 -17.01 5.84 -6.43
C PRO A 165 -17.31 5.29 -5.02
N TRP A 166 -16.75 5.94 -3.99
CA TRP A 166 -16.84 5.55 -2.59
C TRP A 166 -17.99 6.21 -1.82
N TYR A 167 -18.94 6.86 -2.50
CA TYR A 167 -20.04 7.58 -1.85
C TYR A 167 -20.85 6.71 -0.86
N TRP A 168 -20.96 5.42 -1.16
CA TRP A 168 -21.59 4.43 -0.27
C TRP A 168 -20.55 3.59 0.48
N TRP A 169 -19.50 3.12 -0.20
CA TRP A 169 -18.52 2.19 0.39
C TRP A 169 -17.54 2.79 1.40
N ALA A 170 -17.41 4.12 1.43
CA ALA A 170 -16.66 4.83 2.44
C ALA A 170 -17.33 6.16 2.87
N ASP A 171 -18.65 6.21 2.77
CA ASP A 171 -19.49 7.33 3.24
C ASP A 171 -19.10 8.71 2.71
N VAL A 172 -18.46 8.76 1.54
CA VAL A 172 -18.00 10.02 0.97
C VAL A 172 -19.21 10.89 0.63
N PRO A 173 -19.35 12.08 1.23
CA PRO A 173 -20.51 12.91 1.00
C PRO A 173 -20.55 13.40 -0.46
N VAL A 174 -21.72 13.29 -1.09
CA VAL A 174 -21.93 13.82 -2.44
C VAL A 174 -21.81 15.33 -2.42
N LYS A 175 -20.95 15.88 -3.28
CA LYS A 175 -20.78 17.34 -3.42
C LYS A 175 -22.01 17.93 -4.09
N THR A 176 -22.58 18.98 -3.50
CA THR A 176 -23.80 19.61 -4.02
C THR A 176 -23.51 20.82 -4.89
N SER A 177 -24.31 21.02 -5.94
CA SER A 177 -24.24 22.19 -6.84
C SER A 177 -25.62 22.54 -7.40
N LYS A 178 -25.96 23.83 -7.52
CA LYS A 178 -27.25 24.25 -8.13
C LYS A 178 -27.28 24.15 -9.65
N SER A 179 -26.12 23.99 -10.28
CA SER A 179 -25.98 23.91 -11.72
C SER A 179 -24.85 22.96 -12.11
N LEU A 180 -25.04 22.25 -13.21
CA LEU A 180 -24.06 21.34 -13.81
C LEU A 180 -23.94 21.66 -15.29
N PHE A 181 -22.69 21.76 -15.76
CA PHE A 181 -22.38 21.95 -17.16
C PHE A 181 -21.40 20.88 -17.63
N ALA A 182 -21.65 20.31 -18.81
CA ALA A 182 -20.83 19.26 -19.41
C ALA A 182 -19.96 19.83 -20.53
N SER A 183 -18.73 19.33 -20.62
CA SER A 183 -17.79 19.59 -21.72
C SER A 183 -17.42 18.29 -22.41
N GLY A 184 -17.09 18.37 -23.70
CA GLY A 184 -16.67 17.19 -24.46
C GLY A 184 -15.48 16.48 -23.83
N CYS A 185 -15.54 15.15 -23.81
CA CYS A 185 -14.55 14.26 -23.21
C CYS A 185 -14.57 12.90 -23.90
N GLN A 186 -13.49 12.15 -23.83
CA GLN A 186 -13.40 10.79 -24.38
C GLN A 186 -12.32 10.01 -23.65
N HIS A 187 -12.41 8.68 -23.72
CA HIS A 187 -11.34 7.78 -23.29
C HIS A 187 -11.22 6.62 -24.30
N GLY A 188 -9.98 6.27 -24.63
CA GLY A 188 -9.67 5.14 -25.52
C GLY A 188 -9.77 3.79 -24.82
N THR A 189 -9.16 2.76 -25.40
CA THR A 189 -9.07 1.44 -24.77
C THR A 189 -8.25 1.52 -23.48
N PRO A 190 -8.74 0.95 -22.36
CA PRO A 190 -7.98 0.86 -21.12
C PRO A 190 -6.61 0.22 -21.33
N THR A 191 -5.61 0.61 -20.53
CA THR A 191 -4.26 0.01 -20.62
C THR A 191 -4.32 -1.50 -20.39
N VAL A 192 -5.12 -1.92 -19.41
CA VAL A 192 -5.30 -3.31 -19.02
C VAL A 192 -6.71 -3.79 -19.38
N LYS A 193 -6.84 -4.95 -20.03
CA LYS A 193 -8.12 -5.42 -20.59
C LYS A 193 -9.13 -5.90 -19.54
N TYR A 194 -8.72 -6.79 -18.63
CA TYR A 194 -9.50 -7.25 -17.48
C TYR A 194 -8.88 -6.70 -16.19
N ARG A 195 -9.66 -5.97 -15.39
CA ARG A 195 -9.19 -5.19 -14.24
C ARG A 195 -10.14 -5.34 -13.06
N GLY A 196 -9.66 -5.75 -11.91
CA GLY A 196 -10.43 -5.64 -10.68
C GLY A 196 -9.77 -6.31 -9.49
N PHE A 197 -10.57 -6.89 -8.62
CA PHE A 197 -10.12 -7.38 -7.32
C PHE A 197 -10.73 -8.74 -6.96
N PHE A 198 -10.09 -9.40 -6.01
CA PHE A 198 -10.48 -10.68 -5.41
C PHE A 198 -10.86 -10.43 -3.95
N LEU A 199 -12.10 -10.77 -3.61
CA LEU A 199 -12.54 -10.86 -2.21
C LEU A 199 -12.03 -12.19 -1.66
N ASN A 200 -11.09 -12.12 -0.73
CA ASN A 200 -10.43 -13.28 -0.15
C ASN A 200 -10.16 -13.02 1.32
N ASP A 201 -9.67 -14.01 2.04
CA ASP A 201 -9.27 -13.86 3.44
C ASP A 201 -10.42 -13.30 4.31
N GLU A 202 -11.67 -13.50 3.84
CA GLU A 202 -12.87 -12.74 4.20
C GLU A 202 -13.43 -13.04 5.60
N GLN A 203 -12.74 -13.91 6.34
CA GLN A 203 -13.11 -14.31 7.69
C GLN A 203 -12.09 -13.79 8.72
N PRO A 204 -12.55 -13.11 9.79
CA PRO A 204 -13.96 -12.95 10.18
C PRO A 204 -14.68 -11.73 9.57
N ALA A 205 -13.95 -10.71 9.11
CA ALA A 205 -14.48 -9.35 8.98
C ALA A 205 -15.59 -9.22 7.92
N LEU A 206 -15.28 -9.38 6.63
CA LEU A 206 -16.24 -9.20 5.54
C LEU A 206 -17.40 -10.19 5.65
N GLN A 207 -17.12 -11.44 6.04
CA GLN A 207 -18.14 -12.45 6.21
C GLN A 207 -19.13 -12.11 7.34
N ASN A 208 -18.65 -11.69 8.51
CA ASN A 208 -19.54 -11.32 9.62
C ASN A 208 -20.34 -10.06 9.28
N TRP A 209 -19.71 -9.06 8.67
CA TRP A 209 -20.41 -7.88 8.18
C TRP A 209 -21.49 -8.26 7.16
N ALA A 210 -21.15 -9.11 6.19
CA ALA A 210 -22.10 -9.56 5.19
C ALA A 210 -23.25 -10.37 5.82
N GLN A 211 -22.93 -11.21 6.81
CA GLN A 211 -23.91 -11.98 7.58
C GLN A 211 -24.88 -11.08 8.32
N GLU A 212 -24.41 -10.00 8.92
CA GLU A 212 -25.26 -9.05 9.62
C GLU A 212 -26.13 -8.23 8.65
N LYS A 213 -25.58 -7.81 7.51
CA LYS A 213 -26.24 -6.85 6.61
C LYS A 213 -27.07 -7.49 5.48
N PHE A 214 -26.72 -8.67 4.99
CA PHE A 214 -27.30 -9.27 3.77
C PHE A 214 -27.85 -10.68 3.94
N ASN A 215 -27.70 -11.30 5.11
CA ASN A 215 -28.29 -12.63 5.33
C ASN A 215 -29.82 -12.57 5.18
N THR A 216 -30.35 -13.48 4.38
CA THR A 216 -31.79 -13.62 4.10
C THR A 216 -32.41 -14.85 4.76
N ASN A 217 -31.62 -15.67 5.48
CA ASN A 217 -31.99 -16.98 6.04
C ASN A 217 -32.41 -18.07 5.04
N TRP A 218 -32.36 -17.81 3.73
CA TRP A 218 -32.65 -18.80 2.68
C TRP A 218 -31.45 -19.21 1.83
N THR A 219 -30.33 -18.48 1.92
CA THR A 219 -29.02 -18.89 1.41
C THR A 219 -28.17 -19.39 2.57
N ALA A 220 -27.27 -20.34 2.31
CA ALA A 220 -26.36 -20.88 3.34
C ALA A 220 -25.24 -19.89 3.74
N THR A 221 -24.98 -18.91 2.89
CA THR A 221 -23.93 -17.89 3.03
C THR A 221 -24.52 -16.49 2.78
N PRO A 222 -23.96 -15.43 3.37
CA PRO A 222 -24.43 -14.06 3.13
C PRO A 222 -24.04 -13.48 1.77
N PHE A 223 -23.16 -14.14 1.01
CA PHE A 223 -22.68 -13.70 -0.29
C PHE A 223 -23.69 -14.00 -1.42
N ASN A 224 -24.94 -13.57 -1.23
CA ASN A 224 -26.02 -13.67 -2.20
C ASN A 224 -26.07 -12.45 -3.13
N HIS A 225 -27.06 -12.39 -4.03
CA HIS A 225 -27.12 -11.31 -5.02
C HIS A 225 -27.38 -9.92 -4.42
N PHE A 226 -27.89 -9.80 -3.19
CA PHE A 226 -28.03 -8.53 -2.48
C PHE A 226 -26.70 -8.01 -1.93
N PHE A 227 -25.75 -8.91 -1.65
CA PHE A 227 -24.37 -8.53 -1.33
C PHE A 227 -23.63 -8.04 -2.59
N TYR A 228 -23.84 -8.66 -3.75
CA TYR A 228 -23.12 -8.24 -4.95
C TYR A 228 -23.76 -7.07 -5.72
N SER A 229 -25.09 -6.91 -5.65
CA SER A 229 -25.85 -6.03 -6.55
C SER A 229 -26.98 -5.23 -5.87
N ASN A 230 -27.34 -4.10 -6.49
CA ASN A 230 -28.53 -3.35 -6.13
C ASN A 230 -29.75 -3.80 -6.97
N VAL A 231 -30.74 -4.41 -6.31
CA VAL A 231 -32.05 -4.73 -6.91
C VAL A 231 -33.16 -3.88 -6.27
N SER A 232 -34.02 -3.30 -7.12
CA SER A 232 -35.11 -2.37 -6.75
C SER A 232 -36.02 -2.90 -5.64
N SER A 233 -36.49 -1.98 -4.79
CA SER A 233 -37.34 -2.20 -3.60
C SER A 233 -38.67 -2.91 -3.85
N SER A 234 -39.11 -3.08 -5.10
CA SER A 234 -40.34 -3.82 -5.45
C SER A 234 -40.26 -5.34 -5.20
N ILE A 235 -39.09 -5.88 -4.87
CA ILE A 235 -38.86 -7.28 -4.48
C ILE A 235 -38.53 -7.41 -2.97
N ARG A 236 -38.51 -6.31 -2.21
CA ARG A 236 -38.10 -6.31 -0.79
C ARG A 236 -39.31 -6.33 0.14
N ILE A 237 -39.67 -7.51 0.65
CA ILE A 237 -40.67 -7.62 1.74
C ILE A 237 -39.99 -7.70 3.12
N PHE A 238 -38.70 -8.05 3.21
CA PHE A 238 -38.06 -8.37 4.52
C PHE A 238 -36.62 -7.85 4.78
N ALA A 239 -36.00 -7.03 3.91
CA ALA A 239 -34.64 -6.51 4.17
C ALA A 239 -34.67 -5.09 4.77
N PRO A 240 -33.87 -4.77 5.81
CA PRO A 240 -33.80 -3.43 6.39
C PRO A 240 -33.31 -2.37 5.38
N LEU A 241 -33.73 -1.11 5.58
CA LEU A 241 -33.51 0.02 4.67
C LEU A 241 -32.03 0.38 4.39
N HIS A 242 -31.06 -0.21 5.11
CA HIS A 242 -29.63 0.06 4.97
C HIS A 242 -28.86 -0.99 4.13
N SER A 243 -29.52 -2.06 3.65
CA SER A 243 -28.87 -3.18 2.97
C SER A 243 -28.91 -3.05 1.44
N ILE A 244 -28.01 -2.26 0.86
CA ILE A 244 -27.70 -2.30 -0.58
C ILE A 244 -26.19 -2.33 -0.75
N SER A 245 -25.60 -3.52 -0.81
CA SER A 245 -24.21 -3.64 -1.23
C SER A 245 -24.14 -3.58 -2.76
N GLN A 246 -23.06 -2.97 -3.23
CA GLN A 246 -22.93 -2.44 -4.58
C GLN A 246 -21.58 -2.85 -5.17
N ILE A 247 -21.13 -4.09 -4.98
CA ILE A 247 -19.81 -4.53 -5.48
C ILE A 247 -19.71 -4.33 -6.99
N PHE A 248 -20.74 -4.75 -7.73
CA PHE A 248 -20.77 -4.54 -9.19
C PHE A 248 -20.81 -3.06 -9.58
N GLU A 249 -21.56 -2.21 -8.86
CA GLU A 249 -21.59 -0.77 -9.12
C GLU A 249 -20.26 -0.09 -8.77
N LEU A 250 -19.65 -0.42 -7.62
CA LEU A 250 -18.35 0.09 -7.18
C LEU A 250 -17.30 -0.22 -8.22
N MET A 251 -17.20 -1.48 -8.64
CA MET A 251 -16.24 -1.93 -9.65
C MET A 251 -16.39 -1.11 -10.94
N LEU A 252 -17.61 -0.93 -11.44
CA LEU A 252 -17.86 -0.15 -12.65
C LEU A 252 -17.61 1.36 -12.45
N ARG A 253 -17.85 1.91 -11.25
CA ARG A 253 -17.52 3.30 -10.91
C ARG A 253 -16.01 3.53 -10.90
N LEU A 254 -15.24 2.56 -10.38
CA LEU A 254 -13.77 2.53 -10.42
C LEU A 254 -13.20 2.26 -11.82
N LYS A 255 -14.06 1.92 -12.80
CA LYS A 255 -13.68 1.48 -14.16
C LYS A 255 -13.00 0.10 -14.20
N GLY A 256 -13.24 -0.72 -13.19
CA GLY A 256 -12.98 -2.16 -13.20
C GLY A 256 -14.07 -2.92 -13.98
N ASN A 257 -13.78 -4.18 -14.31
CA ASN A 257 -14.68 -5.06 -15.04
C ASN A 257 -14.52 -6.55 -14.70
N TYR A 258 -13.63 -6.93 -13.76
CA TYR A 258 -13.30 -8.32 -13.46
C TYR A 258 -13.34 -8.59 -11.96
N LEU A 259 -13.94 -9.71 -11.54
CA LEU A 259 -14.10 -10.06 -10.12
C LEU A 259 -13.80 -11.54 -9.90
N TRP A 260 -13.01 -11.82 -8.87
CA TRP A 260 -13.01 -13.11 -8.17
C TRP A 260 -13.86 -12.95 -6.90
N PRO A 261 -14.96 -13.70 -6.76
CA PRO A 261 -15.86 -13.58 -5.62
C PRO A 261 -15.26 -14.19 -4.35
N ALA A 262 -15.88 -13.94 -3.20
CA ALA A 262 -15.56 -14.62 -1.94
C ALA A 262 -15.70 -16.15 -2.13
N GLN A 263 -14.83 -16.93 -1.50
CA GLN A 263 -14.70 -18.36 -1.78
C GLN A 263 -14.38 -19.24 -0.57
N TRP A 264 -13.94 -18.71 0.58
CA TRP A 264 -13.57 -19.54 1.74
C TRP A 264 -14.74 -20.37 2.27
N SER A 265 -15.91 -19.76 2.41
CA SER A 265 -17.16 -20.46 2.76
C SER A 265 -18.30 -20.10 1.82
N SER A 266 -17.98 -19.84 0.57
CA SER A 266 -18.92 -19.44 -0.47
C SER A 266 -18.68 -20.20 -1.77
N SER A 267 -19.69 -20.25 -2.61
CA SER A 267 -19.64 -20.77 -3.97
C SER A 267 -20.55 -19.93 -4.86
N PHE A 268 -20.01 -18.85 -5.45
CA PHE A 268 -20.78 -17.77 -6.08
C PHE A 268 -21.91 -18.22 -7.02
N GLY A 269 -21.66 -19.23 -7.87
CA GLY A 269 -22.66 -19.77 -8.80
C GLY A 269 -23.67 -20.75 -8.21
N VAL A 270 -23.52 -21.13 -6.94
CA VAL A 270 -24.39 -22.05 -6.19
C VAL A 270 -25.16 -21.31 -5.10
N ASP A 271 -24.51 -20.37 -4.40
CA ASP A 271 -25.07 -19.64 -3.27
C ASP A 271 -26.39 -18.93 -3.61
N ASP A 272 -26.44 -18.37 -4.82
CA ASP A 272 -27.63 -17.73 -5.38
C ASP A 272 -27.58 -17.79 -6.92
N PRO A 273 -28.57 -18.38 -7.61
CA PRO A 273 -28.57 -18.46 -9.06
C PRO A 273 -28.61 -17.10 -9.78
N GLU A 274 -29.02 -16.03 -9.09
CA GLU A 274 -29.04 -14.67 -9.66
C GLU A 274 -27.66 -14.03 -9.71
N ASN A 275 -26.68 -14.53 -8.95
CA ASN A 275 -25.33 -13.96 -8.87
C ASN A 275 -24.66 -13.83 -10.26
N GLN A 276 -24.61 -14.93 -11.03
CA GLN A 276 -23.97 -14.93 -12.34
C GLN A 276 -24.75 -14.12 -13.38
N PHE A 277 -26.08 -14.21 -13.36
CA PHE A 277 -26.94 -13.42 -14.25
C PHE A 277 -26.74 -11.92 -14.02
N LEU A 278 -26.76 -11.48 -12.76
CA LEU A 278 -26.62 -10.07 -12.44
C LEU A 278 -25.21 -9.56 -12.72
N ALA A 279 -24.17 -10.37 -12.55
CA ALA A 279 -22.82 -9.99 -12.97
C ALA A 279 -22.78 -9.64 -14.49
N ASP A 280 -23.27 -10.53 -15.37
CA ASP A 280 -23.34 -10.27 -16.81
C ASP A 280 -24.24 -9.07 -17.15
N TRP A 281 -25.37 -8.97 -16.46
CA TRP A 281 -26.34 -7.89 -16.64
C TRP A 281 -25.73 -6.52 -16.32
N TYR A 282 -24.97 -6.40 -15.22
CA TYR A 282 -24.16 -5.21 -14.90
C TYR A 282 -23.03 -5.00 -15.91
N GLY A 283 -22.49 -6.07 -16.46
CA GLY A 283 -21.33 -6.07 -17.34
C GLY A 283 -20.03 -6.40 -16.61
N VAL A 284 -20.08 -7.07 -15.46
CA VAL A 284 -18.91 -7.58 -14.74
C VAL A 284 -18.56 -8.96 -15.29
N VAL A 285 -17.31 -9.13 -15.72
CA VAL A 285 -16.75 -10.41 -16.11
C VAL A 285 -16.42 -11.19 -14.85
N MET A 286 -16.94 -12.41 -14.74
CA MET A 286 -16.63 -13.27 -13.61
C MET A 286 -15.41 -14.14 -13.91
N GLY A 287 -14.57 -14.30 -12.91
CA GLY A 287 -13.53 -15.31 -12.86
C GLY A 287 -13.57 -16.04 -11.52
N THR A 288 -12.62 -16.94 -11.36
CA THR A 288 -12.35 -17.67 -10.13
C THR A 288 -10.86 -17.63 -9.86
N SER A 289 -10.44 -17.83 -8.61
CA SER A 289 -9.01 -17.86 -8.28
C SER A 289 -8.29 -18.98 -9.04
N HIS A 290 -6.96 -18.96 -8.99
CA HIS A 290 -6.15 -19.82 -9.83
C HIS A 290 -6.25 -21.32 -9.53
N GLU A 291 -6.80 -21.69 -8.39
CA GLU A 291 -7.04 -23.10 -8.02
C GLU A 291 -8.45 -23.59 -8.37
N GLU A 292 -9.32 -22.72 -8.88
CA GLU A 292 -10.75 -22.95 -9.08
C GLU A 292 -11.12 -23.09 -10.57
N PRO A 293 -10.65 -24.14 -11.29
CA PRO A 293 -10.79 -24.21 -12.74
C PRO A 293 -12.25 -24.42 -13.18
N MET A 294 -12.53 -23.99 -14.41
CA MET A 294 -13.80 -24.25 -15.12
C MET A 294 -15.05 -23.68 -14.42
N ALA A 295 -14.91 -22.51 -13.79
CA ALA A 295 -15.99 -21.80 -13.09
C ALA A 295 -16.62 -22.62 -11.94
N ARG A 296 -15.77 -23.32 -11.19
CA ARG A 296 -16.13 -24.11 -10.01
C ARG A 296 -15.38 -23.59 -8.79
N SER A 297 -16.14 -23.19 -7.77
CA SER A 297 -15.60 -22.64 -6.54
C SER A 297 -15.15 -23.77 -5.62
N ILE A 298 -13.85 -24.09 -5.60
CA ILE A 298 -13.29 -25.14 -4.75
C ILE A 298 -12.54 -24.50 -3.57
N PRO A 299 -12.47 -25.15 -2.39
CA PRO A 299 -12.88 -26.53 -2.11
C PRO A 299 -14.38 -26.76 -1.94
N ASN A 300 -15.19 -25.70 -1.78
CA ASN A 300 -16.58 -25.81 -1.34
C ASN A 300 -17.48 -26.64 -2.29
N GLU A 301 -17.52 -26.32 -3.59
CA GLU A 301 -18.33 -27.09 -4.55
C GLU A 301 -17.83 -28.53 -4.71
N TRP A 302 -16.52 -28.78 -4.57
CA TRP A 302 -15.99 -30.15 -4.62
C TRP A 302 -16.39 -30.96 -3.38
N ASN A 303 -16.36 -30.34 -2.20
CA ASN A 303 -16.80 -30.98 -0.96
C ASN A 303 -18.29 -31.32 -0.99
N GLU A 304 -19.12 -30.50 -1.65
CA GLU A 304 -20.57 -30.71 -1.72
C GLU A 304 -20.99 -31.65 -2.86
N PHE A 305 -20.42 -31.48 -4.06
CA PHE A 305 -20.86 -32.17 -5.28
C PHE A 305 -19.84 -33.11 -5.90
N GLY A 306 -18.58 -33.06 -5.45
CA GLY A 306 -17.50 -33.90 -5.94
C GLY A 306 -17.60 -35.35 -5.46
N SER A 307 -16.85 -36.23 -6.11
CA SER A 307 -16.78 -37.65 -5.77
C SER A 307 -15.36 -38.16 -5.94
N GLY A 308 -14.81 -38.80 -4.92
CA GLY A 308 -13.43 -39.30 -4.91
C GLY A 308 -12.39 -38.23 -4.55
N PRO A 309 -11.08 -38.55 -4.66
CA PRO A 309 -10.01 -37.59 -4.37
C PRO A 309 -9.94 -36.49 -5.46
N TRP A 310 -9.55 -35.27 -5.07
CA TRP A 310 -9.21 -34.20 -6.01
C TRP A 310 -7.81 -34.45 -6.61
N ASP A 311 -7.74 -35.48 -7.46
CA ASP A 311 -6.51 -35.95 -8.11
C ASP A 311 -6.86 -36.50 -9.50
N PHE A 312 -6.39 -35.81 -10.54
CA PHE A 312 -6.73 -36.15 -11.92
C PHE A 312 -6.08 -37.45 -12.40
N SER A 313 -4.99 -37.92 -11.76
CA SER A 313 -4.32 -39.16 -12.17
C SER A 313 -5.16 -40.41 -11.90
N VAL A 314 -5.98 -40.37 -10.85
CA VAL A 314 -6.79 -41.51 -10.37
C VAL A 314 -8.29 -41.26 -10.45
N ASN A 315 -8.73 -40.02 -10.64
CA ASN A 315 -10.15 -39.62 -10.56
C ASN A 315 -10.61 -38.71 -11.72
N ALA A 316 -9.96 -38.82 -12.88
CA ALA A 316 -10.20 -37.97 -14.05
C ALA A 316 -11.68 -37.86 -14.46
N ASP A 317 -12.42 -38.98 -14.48
CA ASP A 317 -13.81 -39.00 -14.98
C ASP A 317 -14.75 -38.16 -14.09
N ASN A 318 -14.66 -38.32 -12.76
CA ASN A 318 -15.50 -37.56 -11.82
C ASN A 318 -15.13 -36.07 -11.84
N ILE A 319 -13.83 -35.74 -11.93
CA ILE A 319 -13.36 -34.34 -12.01
C ILE A 319 -13.80 -33.70 -13.34
N THR A 320 -13.73 -34.44 -14.45
CA THR A 320 -14.16 -33.98 -15.77
C THR A 320 -15.66 -33.68 -15.80
N GLU A 321 -16.50 -34.58 -15.27
CA GLU A 321 -17.95 -34.33 -15.17
C GLU A 321 -18.25 -33.17 -14.22
N PHE A 322 -17.51 -33.05 -13.11
CA PHE A 322 -17.61 -31.91 -12.21
C PHE A 322 -17.32 -30.58 -12.91
N TRP A 323 -16.25 -30.50 -13.71
CA TRP A 323 -15.92 -29.30 -14.51
C TRP A 323 -16.94 -28.98 -15.58
N LYS A 324 -17.46 -30.00 -16.26
CA LYS A 324 -18.49 -29.83 -17.29
C LYS A 324 -19.70 -29.08 -16.77
N VAL A 325 -20.18 -29.42 -15.56
CA VAL A 325 -21.29 -28.72 -14.90
C VAL A 325 -20.99 -27.24 -14.69
N GLY A 326 -19.76 -26.89 -14.27
CA GLY A 326 -19.33 -25.50 -14.10
C GLY A 326 -19.35 -24.72 -15.42
N VAL A 327 -18.82 -25.31 -16.49
CA VAL A 327 -18.84 -24.71 -17.84
C VAL A 327 -20.26 -24.52 -18.35
N GLU A 328 -21.12 -25.53 -18.23
CA GLU A 328 -22.51 -25.46 -18.69
C GLU A 328 -23.30 -24.38 -17.93
N ARG A 329 -23.07 -24.26 -16.61
CA ARG A 329 -23.68 -23.23 -15.76
C ARG A 329 -23.22 -21.82 -16.11
N ALA A 330 -21.91 -21.63 -16.36
CA ALA A 330 -21.33 -20.32 -16.68
C ALA A 330 -21.52 -19.89 -18.14
N LYS A 331 -21.79 -20.84 -19.06
CA LYS A 331 -21.91 -20.62 -20.51
C LYS A 331 -22.75 -19.41 -20.95
N PRO A 332 -23.91 -19.08 -20.33
CA PRO A 332 -24.73 -17.95 -20.77
C PRO A 332 -24.12 -16.57 -20.47
N TYR A 333 -23.06 -16.50 -19.66
CA TYR A 333 -22.54 -15.28 -19.05
C TYR A 333 -21.10 -15.00 -19.47
N GLU A 334 -20.69 -13.72 -19.44
CA GLU A 334 -19.30 -13.33 -19.70
C GLU A 334 -18.35 -13.83 -18.60
N THR A 335 -17.59 -14.89 -18.91
CA THR A 335 -16.68 -15.58 -17.97
C THR A 335 -15.27 -15.65 -18.55
N LEU A 336 -14.26 -15.34 -17.73
CA LEU A 336 -12.86 -15.66 -18.01
C LEU A 336 -12.53 -16.97 -17.29
N TYR A 337 -12.44 -18.07 -18.05
CA TYR A 337 -12.28 -19.40 -17.48
C TYR A 337 -10.85 -19.62 -16.97
N THR A 338 -10.72 -19.86 -15.67
CA THR A 338 -9.50 -20.42 -15.09
C THR A 338 -9.32 -21.84 -15.61
N VAL A 339 -8.12 -22.13 -16.11
CA VAL A 339 -7.70 -23.47 -16.58
C VAL A 339 -6.45 -23.93 -15.83
N GLY A 340 -6.13 -25.21 -15.97
CA GLY A 340 -5.13 -25.90 -15.15
C GLY A 340 -5.78 -26.57 -13.94
N MET A 341 -4.95 -27.16 -13.08
CA MET A 341 -5.40 -27.79 -11.84
C MET A 341 -4.26 -27.76 -10.83
N ARG A 342 -4.58 -27.43 -9.58
CA ARG A 342 -3.70 -27.60 -8.41
C ARG A 342 -4.38 -28.51 -7.39
N GLY A 343 -3.65 -28.91 -6.35
CA GLY A 343 -4.20 -29.69 -5.24
C GLY A 343 -5.31 -28.93 -4.51
N ASN A 344 -6.08 -29.65 -3.68
CA ASN A 344 -7.24 -29.08 -2.99
C ASN A 344 -6.79 -28.16 -1.84
N GLY A 345 -7.24 -26.90 -1.80
CA GLY A 345 -6.94 -25.95 -0.71
C GLY A 345 -5.56 -25.27 -0.83
N ASP A 346 -5.20 -24.82 -2.03
CA ASP A 346 -3.98 -24.12 -2.44
C ASP A 346 -2.68 -24.96 -2.41
N GLU A 347 -2.82 -26.29 -2.40
CA GLU A 347 -1.70 -27.23 -2.32
C GLU A 347 -1.13 -27.62 -3.72
N PRO A 348 0.16 -28.01 -3.84
CA PRO A 348 0.70 -28.55 -5.08
C PRO A 348 0.12 -29.93 -5.42
N LEU A 349 0.21 -30.33 -6.70
CA LEU A 349 -0.07 -31.72 -7.13
C LEU A 349 0.96 -32.70 -6.52
N SER A 350 0.60 -33.98 -6.41
CA SER A 350 1.45 -35.01 -5.79
C SER A 350 2.80 -35.20 -6.53
N THR A 351 3.86 -35.57 -5.80
CA THR A 351 5.23 -35.64 -6.34
C THR A 351 5.39 -36.75 -7.39
N GLY A 352 5.67 -36.36 -8.63
CA GLY A 352 5.99 -37.28 -9.75
C GLY A 352 5.14 -37.08 -11.01
N GLU A 353 4.08 -36.28 -10.92
CA GLU A 353 3.15 -36.00 -12.01
C GLU A 353 3.11 -34.49 -12.24
N SER A 354 3.58 -33.98 -13.38
CA SER A 354 3.56 -32.53 -13.57
C SER A 354 3.24 -32.10 -14.98
N ILE A 355 4.18 -32.16 -15.91
CA ILE A 355 3.99 -31.54 -17.24
C ILE A 355 2.94 -32.29 -18.07
N GLY A 356 3.12 -33.59 -18.31
CA GLY A 356 2.20 -34.36 -19.16
C GLY A 356 0.79 -34.49 -18.57
N LEU A 357 0.67 -34.53 -17.23
CA LEU A 357 -0.64 -34.53 -16.55
C LEU A 357 -1.35 -33.19 -16.76
N LEU A 358 -0.66 -32.06 -16.54
CA LEU A 358 -1.23 -30.73 -16.74
C LEU A 358 -1.57 -30.46 -18.20
N GLU A 359 -0.75 -30.90 -19.15
CA GLU A 359 -1.06 -30.84 -20.58
C GLU A 359 -2.34 -31.63 -20.93
N ASN A 360 -2.52 -32.81 -20.33
CA ASN A 360 -3.76 -33.59 -20.46
C ASN A 360 -4.96 -32.88 -19.82
N VAL A 361 -4.81 -32.32 -18.62
CA VAL A 361 -5.85 -31.51 -17.95
C VAL A 361 -6.29 -30.36 -18.85
N ILE A 362 -5.36 -29.59 -19.40
CA ILE A 362 -5.66 -28.49 -20.33
C ILE A 362 -6.37 -29.00 -21.59
N SER A 363 -5.94 -30.13 -22.15
CA SER A 363 -6.60 -30.74 -23.30
C SER A 363 -8.05 -31.10 -23.01
N VAL A 364 -8.33 -31.73 -21.87
CA VAL A 364 -9.69 -32.08 -21.43
C VAL A 364 -10.54 -30.84 -21.19
N GLN A 365 -10.02 -29.85 -20.47
CA GLN A 365 -10.72 -28.59 -20.19
C GLN A 365 -11.07 -27.84 -21.49
N ARG A 366 -10.16 -27.78 -22.47
CA ARG A 366 -10.44 -27.18 -23.78
C ARG A 366 -11.44 -27.99 -24.61
N GLY A 367 -11.46 -29.31 -24.44
CA GLY A 367 -12.51 -30.18 -24.96
C GLY A 367 -13.89 -29.78 -24.43
N LEU A 368 -14.02 -29.65 -23.10
CA LEU A 368 -15.27 -29.23 -22.45
C LEU A 368 -15.75 -27.85 -22.95
N LEU A 369 -14.84 -26.89 -23.12
CA LEU A 369 -15.18 -25.59 -23.70
C LEU A 369 -15.64 -25.71 -25.16
N SER A 370 -14.98 -26.55 -25.97
CA SER A 370 -15.37 -26.76 -27.37
C SER A 370 -16.76 -27.41 -27.46
N ASP A 371 -17.05 -28.37 -26.58
CA ASP A 371 -18.36 -29.05 -26.51
C ASP A 371 -19.46 -28.10 -26.05
N ALA A 372 -19.18 -27.26 -25.06
CA ALA A 372 -20.12 -26.25 -24.57
C ALA A 372 -20.40 -25.15 -25.63
N PHE A 373 -19.41 -24.84 -26.47
CA PHE A 373 -19.48 -23.78 -27.49
C PHE A 373 -19.15 -24.30 -28.90
N PRO A 374 -19.97 -25.18 -29.50
CA PRO A 374 -19.63 -25.91 -30.73
C PRO A 374 -19.47 -25.02 -31.98
N ASN A 375 -19.92 -23.76 -31.91
CA ASN A 375 -19.82 -22.79 -33.00
C ASN A 375 -18.74 -21.71 -32.75
N THR A 376 -17.97 -21.83 -31.66
CA THR A 376 -16.92 -20.89 -31.28
C THR A 376 -15.61 -21.66 -31.22
N ASN A 377 -14.59 -21.20 -31.95
CA ASN A 377 -13.25 -21.76 -31.80
C ASN A 377 -12.77 -21.52 -30.36
N VAL A 378 -12.24 -22.55 -29.69
CA VAL A 378 -11.77 -22.46 -28.30
C VAL A 378 -10.76 -21.32 -28.08
N SER A 379 -9.97 -20.94 -29.09
CA SER A 379 -9.06 -19.78 -29.03
C SER A 379 -9.75 -18.41 -28.93
N LYS A 380 -11.07 -18.37 -29.06
CA LYS A 380 -11.91 -17.17 -28.86
C LYS A 380 -12.66 -17.19 -27.53
N ILE A 381 -12.59 -18.28 -26.78
CA ILE A 381 -13.18 -18.41 -25.44
C ILE A 381 -12.11 -17.94 -24.44
N PRO A 382 -12.37 -16.86 -23.67
CA PRO A 382 -11.36 -16.32 -22.75
C PRO A 382 -10.91 -17.34 -21.70
N GLN A 383 -9.61 -17.59 -21.65
CA GLN A 383 -8.97 -18.51 -20.72
C GLN A 383 -7.77 -17.84 -20.05
N VAL A 384 -7.54 -18.19 -18.79
CA VAL A 384 -6.39 -17.74 -18.00
C VAL A 384 -5.80 -18.90 -17.23
N TRP A 385 -4.47 -19.01 -17.25
CA TRP A 385 -3.74 -19.96 -16.42
C TRP A 385 -2.74 -19.21 -15.56
N CYS A 386 -2.92 -19.27 -14.25
CA CYS A 386 -1.97 -18.73 -13.30
C CYS A 386 -0.79 -19.68 -13.16
N LEU A 387 0.40 -19.16 -13.45
CA LEU A 387 1.65 -19.88 -13.29
C LEU A 387 2.16 -19.64 -11.87
N TYR A 388 1.44 -20.19 -10.88
CA TYR A 388 1.72 -19.97 -9.46
C TYR A 388 2.71 -21.02 -8.92
N LYS A 389 3.74 -20.57 -8.20
CA LYS A 389 4.76 -21.41 -7.52
C LYS A 389 5.32 -22.53 -8.43
N GLU A 390 4.95 -23.79 -8.20
CA GLU A 390 5.45 -24.94 -8.94
C GLU A 390 5.08 -24.92 -10.42
N VAL A 391 3.93 -24.34 -10.77
CA VAL A 391 3.44 -24.29 -12.16
C VAL A 391 4.30 -23.35 -13.01
N GLN A 392 4.83 -22.26 -12.41
CA GLN A 392 5.85 -21.45 -13.06
C GLN A 392 7.10 -22.28 -13.39
N GLY A 393 7.52 -23.17 -12.49
CA GLY A 393 8.66 -24.06 -12.70
C GLY A 393 8.43 -25.00 -13.88
N TYR A 394 7.26 -25.62 -13.95
CA TYR A 394 6.89 -26.49 -15.08
C TYR A 394 6.92 -25.76 -16.42
N TYR A 395 6.45 -24.51 -16.47
CA TYR A 395 6.52 -23.68 -17.67
C TYR A 395 7.97 -23.35 -18.06
N GLN A 396 8.84 -23.06 -17.08
CA GLN A 396 10.28 -22.85 -17.32
C GLN A 396 10.99 -24.13 -17.81
N ASP A 397 10.54 -25.30 -17.35
CA ASP A 397 11.07 -26.60 -17.74
C ASP A 397 10.51 -27.12 -19.08
N GLY A 398 9.66 -26.34 -19.76
CA GLY A 398 9.19 -26.61 -21.13
C GLY A 398 7.74 -27.08 -21.26
N MET A 399 6.91 -26.97 -20.21
CA MET A 399 5.47 -27.21 -20.32
C MET A 399 4.85 -26.33 -21.40
N THR A 400 4.15 -26.94 -22.35
CA THR A 400 3.54 -26.19 -23.44
C THR A 400 2.21 -25.59 -23.01
N VAL A 401 2.02 -24.30 -23.27
CA VAL A 401 0.76 -23.59 -23.01
C VAL A 401 0.21 -23.06 -24.34
N PRO A 402 -1.01 -23.45 -24.75
CA PRO A 402 -1.67 -22.92 -25.94
C PRO A 402 -1.58 -21.39 -26.02
N ASP A 403 -1.24 -20.86 -27.19
CA ASP A 403 -0.83 -19.45 -27.37
C ASP A 403 -1.90 -18.43 -26.97
N ASP A 404 -3.18 -18.81 -27.11
CA ASP A 404 -4.35 -17.98 -26.80
C ASP A 404 -4.72 -17.92 -25.31
N ILE A 405 -4.11 -18.78 -24.46
CA ILE A 405 -4.33 -18.74 -23.00
C ILE A 405 -3.49 -17.61 -22.41
N THR A 406 -4.14 -16.77 -21.61
CA THR A 406 -3.48 -15.70 -20.86
C THR A 406 -2.59 -16.31 -19.78
N LEU A 407 -1.32 -15.92 -19.75
CA LEU A 407 -0.41 -16.28 -18.64
C LEU A 407 -0.56 -15.28 -17.50
N LEU A 408 -1.10 -15.71 -16.36
CA LEU A 408 -1.24 -14.85 -15.19
C LEU A 408 -0.02 -15.06 -14.28
N TRP A 409 0.83 -14.04 -14.15
CA TRP A 409 1.97 -14.03 -13.24
C TRP A 409 1.54 -13.54 -11.88
N THR A 410 2.16 -14.04 -10.81
CA THR A 410 1.84 -13.60 -9.45
C THR A 410 2.99 -12.78 -8.86
N ASP A 411 2.65 -11.94 -7.90
CA ASP A 411 3.61 -11.57 -6.88
C ASP A 411 3.92 -12.74 -5.93
N ASP A 412 4.72 -12.45 -4.94
CA ASP A 412 5.11 -13.36 -3.87
C ASP A 412 4.17 -13.29 -2.67
N ASN A 413 2.97 -12.76 -2.89
CA ASN A 413 1.97 -12.46 -1.87
C ASN A 413 2.33 -11.29 -0.96
N TRP A 414 3.40 -10.53 -1.24
CA TRP A 414 3.88 -9.38 -0.47
C TRP A 414 4.12 -8.14 -1.35
N GLY A 415 3.55 -8.12 -2.56
CA GLY A 415 3.71 -7.04 -3.51
C GLY A 415 5.07 -7.01 -4.20
N ASN A 416 5.73 -8.15 -4.39
CA ASN A 416 6.93 -8.28 -5.23
C ASN A 416 6.66 -9.27 -6.37
N ILE A 417 6.48 -8.77 -7.60
CA ILE A 417 6.15 -9.61 -8.77
C ILE A 417 7.30 -10.60 -9.01
N ARG A 418 6.97 -11.90 -9.05
CA ARG A 418 7.97 -12.97 -9.17
C ARG A 418 8.62 -13.01 -10.55
N ARG A 419 7.82 -12.79 -11.58
CA ARG A 419 8.25 -12.85 -12.98
C ARG A 419 7.36 -11.99 -13.87
N TYR A 420 7.97 -11.44 -14.91
CA TYR A 420 7.29 -10.76 -16.00
C TYR A 420 7.45 -11.55 -17.31
N PRO A 421 6.62 -11.30 -18.34
CA PRO A 421 6.81 -11.94 -19.64
C PRO A 421 8.20 -11.70 -20.20
N LEU A 422 8.88 -12.75 -20.62
CA LEU A 422 10.14 -12.63 -21.37
C LEU A 422 9.87 -12.08 -22.78
N GLN A 423 10.91 -11.62 -23.48
CA GLN A 423 10.72 -10.94 -24.77
C GLN A 423 9.97 -11.83 -25.79
N ASN A 424 10.28 -13.13 -25.82
CA ASN A 424 9.60 -14.14 -26.64
C ASN A 424 8.16 -14.46 -26.19
N GLU A 425 7.72 -13.96 -25.03
CA GLU A 425 6.40 -14.21 -24.43
C GLU A 425 5.47 -13.00 -24.57
N THR A 426 6.03 -11.79 -24.69
CA THR A 426 5.25 -10.54 -24.84
C THR A 426 4.34 -10.49 -26.07
N SER A 427 4.59 -11.35 -27.07
CA SER A 427 3.85 -11.44 -28.33
C SER A 427 2.82 -12.57 -28.39
N ARG A 428 2.67 -13.38 -27.33
CA ARG A 428 1.63 -14.43 -27.27
C ARG A 428 0.25 -13.83 -27.47
N SER A 429 -0.61 -14.49 -28.25
CA SER A 429 -1.95 -13.96 -28.56
C SER A 429 -2.88 -13.87 -27.36
N GLY A 430 -2.70 -14.72 -26.35
CA GLY A 430 -3.38 -14.64 -25.06
C GLY A 430 -2.86 -13.52 -24.15
N GLY A 431 -1.67 -12.98 -24.43
CA GLY A 431 -1.01 -11.99 -23.58
C GLY A 431 -0.65 -12.53 -22.19
N ALA A 432 -0.44 -11.62 -21.25
CA ALA A 432 -0.13 -11.95 -19.86
C ALA A 432 -0.78 -10.99 -18.87
N GLY A 433 -0.83 -11.36 -17.60
CA GLY A 433 -1.44 -10.58 -16.53
C GLY A 433 -0.65 -10.62 -15.22
N VAL A 434 -1.20 -9.95 -14.20
CA VAL A 434 -0.67 -9.91 -12.83
C VAL A 434 -1.78 -10.21 -11.81
N TYR A 435 -1.51 -11.17 -10.92
CA TYR A 435 -2.19 -11.33 -9.63
C TYR A 435 -1.32 -10.73 -8.53
N TYR A 436 -1.85 -9.77 -7.78
CA TYR A 436 -1.11 -8.94 -6.83
C TYR A 436 -1.81 -8.89 -5.48
N HIS A 437 -1.09 -8.56 -4.39
CA HIS A 437 -1.65 -8.59 -3.03
C HIS A 437 -1.50 -7.25 -2.29
N VAL A 438 -2.58 -6.86 -1.59
CA VAL A 438 -2.55 -5.89 -0.47
C VAL A 438 -3.06 -6.48 0.84
N ASP A 439 -3.49 -7.75 0.80
CA ASP A 439 -3.89 -8.60 1.91
C ASP A 439 -3.36 -10.02 1.64
N TYR A 440 -3.04 -10.79 2.68
CA TYR A 440 -2.58 -12.17 2.50
C TYR A 440 -2.67 -13.02 3.77
N VAL A 441 -3.13 -14.27 3.60
CA VAL A 441 -3.03 -15.37 4.58
C VAL A 441 -1.87 -16.30 4.22
N GLY A 442 -0.79 -16.25 4.98
CA GLY A 442 0.33 -17.19 4.81
C GLY A 442 1.65 -16.75 5.42
N THR A 443 2.74 -17.33 4.96
CA THR A 443 4.09 -17.08 5.50
C THR A 443 4.71 -15.78 4.95
N PRO A 444 5.67 -15.15 5.66
CA PRO A 444 6.11 -15.43 7.03
C PRO A 444 5.08 -15.17 8.13
N ARG A 445 4.11 -14.30 7.83
CA ARG A 445 2.97 -13.97 8.69
C ARG A 445 1.87 -13.36 7.83
N ASP A 446 0.62 -13.70 8.09
CA ASP A 446 -0.50 -13.02 7.47
C ASP A 446 -0.48 -11.50 7.78
N TYR A 447 -1.02 -10.71 6.86
CA TYR A 447 -1.24 -9.29 7.07
C TYR A 447 -2.61 -8.93 6.50
N LYS A 448 -3.56 -8.67 7.40
CA LYS A 448 -4.99 -8.69 7.07
C LYS A 448 -5.81 -7.57 7.72
N TRP A 449 -5.18 -6.83 8.62
CA TRP A 449 -5.92 -5.90 9.47
C TRP A 449 -6.08 -4.52 8.84
N ILE A 450 -4.99 -3.97 8.29
CA ILE A 450 -4.93 -2.54 7.99
C ILE A 450 -3.96 -2.22 6.85
N GLN A 451 -4.19 -1.08 6.20
CA GLN A 451 -3.36 -0.60 5.09
C GLN A 451 -1.87 -0.56 5.45
N SER A 452 -1.07 -1.29 4.69
CA SER A 452 0.37 -1.47 4.93
C SER A 452 1.21 -1.46 3.64
N SER A 453 0.68 -0.85 2.58
CA SER A 453 1.26 -0.80 1.25
C SER A 453 1.39 0.64 0.72
N GLN A 454 2.42 0.88 -0.08
CA GLN A 454 2.80 2.20 -0.59
C GLN A 454 2.43 2.33 -2.07
N ILE A 455 1.82 3.46 -2.46
CA ILE A 455 1.53 3.74 -3.88
C ILE A 455 2.81 3.74 -4.74
N PRO A 456 3.95 4.32 -4.30
CA PRO A 456 5.22 4.18 -5.01
C PRO A 456 5.65 2.72 -5.23
N LYS A 457 5.37 1.80 -4.30
CA LYS A 457 5.68 0.37 -4.45
C LYS A 457 4.81 -0.29 -5.51
N HIS A 458 3.50 -0.03 -5.47
CA HIS A 458 2.57 -0.51 -6.50
C HIS A 458 2.95 -0.02 -7.87
N TYR A 459 3.24 1.28 -8.02
CA TYR A 459 3.66 1.85 -9.29
C TYR A 459 4.96 1.22 -9.80
N GLU A 460 5.97 1.07 -8.94
CA GLU A 460 7.26 0.49 -9.32
C GLU A 460 7.09 -0.92 -9.91
N GLN A 461 6.39 -1.82 -9.23
CA GLN A 461 6.13 -3.19 -9.70
C GLN A 461 5.22 -3.22 -10.94
N LEU A 462 4.10 -2.50 -10.93
CA LEU A 462 3.13 -2.55 -12.02
C LEU A 462 3.62 -1.81 -13.27
N SER A 463 4.52 -0.82 -13.15
CA SER A 463 5.15 -0.17 -14.31
C SER A 463 6.06 -1.12 -15.10
N LEU A 464 6.71 -2.07 -14.44
CA LEU A 464 7.45 -3.16 -15.07
C LEU A 464 6.48 -4.10 -15.82
N ALA A 465 5.31 -4.40 -15.23
CA ALA A 465 4.28 -5.21 -15.88
C ALA A 465 3.72 -4.55 -17.15
N VAL A 466 3.43 -3.24 -17.10
CA VAL A 466 3.01 -2.47 -18.28
C VAL A 466 4.10 -2.47 -19.35
N ALA A 467 5.35 -2.18 -18.97
CA ALA A 467 6.48 -2.15 -19.90
C ALA A 467 6.72 -3.49 -20.61
N ARG A 468 6.34 -4.60 -19.98
CA ARG A 468 6.47 -5.97 -20.52
C ARG A 468 5.15 -6.57 -21.00
N ASN A 469 4.17 -5.73 -21.32
CA ASN A 469 2.89 -6.12 -21.92
C ASN A 469 2.09 -7.19 -21.13
N ALA A 470 2.26 -7.20 -19.80
CA ALA A 470 1.42 -8.01 -18.90
C ALA A 470 0.14 -7.25 -18.56
N THR A 471 -0.61 -6.87 -19.59
CA THR A 471 -1.78 -5.97 -19.53
C THR A 471 -3.10 -6.65 -19.92
N GLN A 472 -3.12 -7.97 -20.00
CA GLN A 472 -4.35 -8.71 -20.30
C GLN A 472 -5.28 -8.79 -19.08
N VAL A 473 -4.76 -9.19 -17.91
CA VAL A 473 -5.55 -9.41 -16.68
C VAL A 473 -4.80 -8.85 -15.48
N TRP A 474 -5.36 -7.89 -14.77
CA TRP A 474 -4.90 -7.46 -13.46
C TRP A 474 -5.98 -7.72 -12.41
N ILE A 475 -5.60 -8.49 -11.39
CA ILE A 475 -6.47 -8.87 -10.28
C ILE A 475 -5.72 -8.65 -8.96
N LEU A 476 -6.34 -7.94 -8.03
CA LEU A 476 -5.76 -7.59 -6.73
C LEU A 476 -6.47 -8.36 -5.60
N ASN A 477 -5.77 -9.15 -4.79
CA ASN A 477 -6.31 -9.61 -3.51
C ASN A 477 -6.46 -8.39 -2.59
N VAL A 478 -7.71 -8.08 -2.22
CA VAL A 478 -8.09 -6.94 -1.38
C VAL A 478 -8.62 -7.38 -0.01
N GLY A 479 -8.44 -8.65 0.36
CA GLY A 479 -9.00 -9.18 1.60
C GLY A 479 -10.51 -8.93 1.68
N ASP A 480 -10.90 -8.24 2.75
CA ASP A 480 -12.24 -7.78 3.07
C ASP A 480 -12.75 -6.56 2.24
N LEU A 481 -12.02 -6.13 1.21
CA LEU A 481 -12.15 -4.86 0.47
C LEU A 481 -11.80 -3.62 1.32
N LYS A 482 -12.42 -3.47 2.50
CA LYS A 482 -12.08 -2.43 3.47
C LYS A 482 -10.99 -2.97 4.42
N PRO A 483 -9.99 -2.18 4.82
CA PRO A 483 -9.81 -0.75 4.55
C PRO A 483 -8.88 -0.47 3.36
N TYR A 484 -8.91 -1.23 2.27
CA TYR A 484 -7.96 -1.09 1.14
C TYR A 484 -8.49 -0.24 -0.02
N GLU A 485 -9.41 0.70 0.23
CA GLU A 485 -10.12 1.46 -0.81
C GLU A 485 -9.15 2.23 -1.73
N ARG A 486 -8.17 2.91 -1.13
CA ARG A 486 -7.16 3.68 -1.87
C ARG A 486 -6.30 2.78 -2.76
N ASP A 487 -5.77 1.71 -2.21
CA ASP A 487 -4.88 0.80 -2.96
C ASP A 487 -5.65 0.08 -4.08
N THR A 488 -6.89 -0.33 -3.81
CA THR A 488 -7.80 -0.91 -4.80
C THR A 488 -8.08 0.05 -5.95
N GLU A 489 -8.39 1.31 -5.63
CA GLU A 489 -8.64 2.31 -6.66
C GLU A 489 -7.38 2.66 -7.45
N PHE A 490 -6.22 2.80 -6.81
CA PHE A 490 -4.97 3.05 -7.52
C PHE A 490 -4.66 1.94 -8.52
N PHE A 491 -4.78 0.67 -8.10
CA PHE A 491 -4.54 -0.48 -8.95
C PHE A 491 -5.43 -0.47 -10.21
N ILE A 492 -6.72 -0.21 -10.04
CA ILE A 492 -7.68 -0.19 -11.16
C ILE A 492 -7.48 1.06 -12.04
N THR A 493 -7.27 2.24 -11.46
CA THR A 493 -7.10 3.49 -12.22
C THR A 493 -5.77 3.53 -12.98
N TYR A 494 -4.70 2.99 -12.40
CA TYR A 494 -3.43 2.77 -13.11
C TYR A 494 -3.62 1.78 -14.27
N GLY A 495 -4.33 0.66 -14.04
CA GLY A 495 -4.69 -0.29 -15.10
C GLY A 495 -5.64 0.29 -16.15
N TYR A 496 -6.44 1.30 -15.81
CA TYR A 496 -7.33 1.98 -16.74
C TYR A 496 -6.54 2.91 -17.68
N ASN A 497 -5.63 3.72 -17.12
CA ASN A 497 -4.80 4.65 -17.90
C ASN A 497 -3.39 4.81 -17.30
N ALA A 498 -2.46 3.92 -17.65
CA ALA A 498 -1.09 3.98 -17.12
C ALA A 498 -0.32 5.21 -17.61
N SER A 499 -0.68 5.79 -18.76
CA SER A 499 0.09 6.82 -19.45
C SER A 499 0.19 8.16 -18.71
N ILE A 500 -0.69 8.40 -17.73
CA ILE A 500 -0.71 9.65 -16.95
C ILE A 500 0.14 9.58 -15.69
N TYR A 501 0.64 8.40 -15.32
CA TYR A 501 1.42 8.18 -14.10
C TYR A 501 2.90 8.02 -14.44
N ASN A 502 3.72 8.65 -13.62
CA ASN A 502 5.16 8.43 -13.58
C ASN A 502 5.67 8.55 -12.14
N GLN A 503 6.93 8.19 -11.93
CA GLN A 503 7.57 8.19 -10.62
C GLN A 503 7.54 9.54 -9.89
N ALA A 504 7.50 10.66 -10.62
CA ALA A 504 7.55 11.99 -10.05
C ALA A 504 6.17 12.59 -9.76
N ASN A 505 5.09 11.98 -10.25
CA ASN A 505 3.77 12.61 -10.21
C ASN A 505 2.71 11.83 -9.42
N LEU A 506 3.03 10.70 -8.80
CA LEU A 506 2.06 9.84 -8.11
C LEU A 506 1.16 10.61 -7.13
N ASP A 507 1.72 11.48 -6.30
CA ASP A 507 0.92 12.31 -5.39
C ASP A 507 0.03 13.31 -6.15
N THR A 508 0.60 14.03 -7.12
CA THR A 508 -0.11 15.07 -7.88
C THR A 508 -1.15 14.52 -8.85
N ALA A 509 -0.98 13.28 -9.33
CA ALA A 509 -1.85 12.62 -10.28
C ALA A 509 -2.89 11.72 -9.60
N TYR A 510 -2.61 11.24 -8.38
CA TYR A 510 -3.49 10.31 -7.67
C TYR A 510 -3.87 10.79 -6.26
N VAL A 511 -2.93 10.79 -5.31
CA VAL A 511 -3.25 10.94 -3.87
C VAL A 511 -3.91 12.27 -3.54
N ILE A 512 -3.39 13.39 -4.10
CA ILE A 512 -3.94 14.72 -3.89
C ILE A 512 -5.33 14.85 -4.54
N PRO A 513 -5.52 14.53 -5.84
CA PRO A 513 -6.85 14.49 -6.44
C PRO A 513 -7.85 13.59 -5.70
N TRP A 514 -7.41 12.44 -5.17
CA TRP A 514 -8.25 11.50 -4.42
C TRP A 514 -8.72 12.14 -3.11
N ALA A 515 -7.80 12.68 -2.31
CA ALA A 515 -8.15 13.34 -1.06
C ALA A 515 -9.02 14.59 -1.28
N GLN A 516 -8.81 15.32 -2.40
CA GLN A 516 -9.66 16.43 -2.79
C GLN A 516 -11.07 15.97 -3.20
N ARG A 517 -11.17 14.84 -3.91
CA ARG A 517 -12.43 14.22 -4.31
C ARG A 517 -13.23 13.80 -3.08
N GLU A 518 -12.62 13.11 -2.13
CA GLU A 518 -13.32 12.56 -0.95
C GLU A 518 -13.69 13.64 0.08
N PHE A 519 -12.76 14.51 0.43
CA PHE A 519 -12.93 15.37 1.61
C PHE A 519 -13.28 16.82 1.28
N GLY A 520 -13.24 17.21 0.00
CA GLY A 520 -13.55 18.57 -0.42
C GLY A 520 -12.69 19.64 0.28
N LEU A 521 -11.44 19.32 0.61
CA LEU A 521 -10.53 20.21 1.33
C LEU A 521 -9.92 21.30 0.44
N SER A 522 -9.28 22.30 1.06
CA SER A 522 -8.42 23.26 0.33
C SER A 522 -7.16 22.57 -0.15
N ALA A 523 -6.52 23.08 -1.21
CA ALA A 523 -5.28 22.50 -1.74
C ALA A 523 -4.19 22.27 -0.67
N SER A 524 -4.03 23.21 0.28
CA SER A 524 -3.09 23.08 1.39
C SER A 524 -3.43 21.92 2.35
N LYS A 525 -4.71 21.77 2.71
CA LYS A 525 -5.15 20.67 3.59
C LYS A 525 -5.13 19.34 2.87
N THR A 526 -5.46 19.30 1.58
CA THR A 526 -5.33 18.11 0.74
C THR A 526 -3.88 17.64 0.65
N ALA A 527 -2.92 18.57 0.48
CA ALA A 527 -1.50 18.22 0.50
C ALA A 527 -1.07 17.65 1.86
N GLN A 528 -1.57 18.20 2.97
CA GLN A 528 -1.34 17.62 4.31
C GLN A 528 -1.93 16.21 4.44
N VAL A 529 -3.11 15.95 3.88
CA VAL A 529 -3.69 14.59 3.85
C VAL A 529 -2.82 13.63 3.03
N ALA A 530 -2.29 14.07 1.89
CA ALA A 530 -1.37 13.26 1.10
C ALA A 530 -0.08 12.95 1.89
N GLU A 531 0.46 13.91 2.64
CA GLU A 531 1.61 13.70 3.53
C GLU A 531 1.30 12.72 4.66
N ILE A 532 0.13 12.85 5.30
CA ILE A 532 -0.35 11.91 6.33
C ILE A 532 -0.39 10.48 5.75
N ILE A 533 -1.00 10.32 4.58
CA ILE A 533 -1.12 9.03 3.88
C ILE A 533 0.23 8.44 3.50
N GLY A 534 1.11 9.25 2.90
CA GLY A 534 2.46 8.83 2.57
C GLY A 534 3.24 8.38 3.80
N ASN A 535 3.12 9.10 4.92
CA ASN A 535 3.83 8.79 6.15
C ASN A 535 3.31 7.51 6.82
N PHE A 536 2.00 7.36 7.08
CA PHE A 536 1.53 6.17 7.81
C PHE A 536 1.68 4.89 6.99
N THR A 537 1.42 4.94 5.68
CA THR A 537 1.60 3.76 4.81
C THR A 537 3.07 3.36 4.71
N ARG A 538 3.98 4.35 4.69
CA ARG A 538 5.41 4.10 4.82
C ARG A 538 5.74 3.43 6.14
N TYR A 539 5.23 3.92 7.26
CA TYR A 539 5.54 3.36 8.57
C TYR A 539 5.04 1.92 8.72
N ASN A 540 3.83 1.62 8.22
CA ASN A 540 3.29 0.25 8.18
C ASN A 540 4.01 -0.66 7.16
N SER A 541 4.66 -0.09 6.15
CA SER A 541 5.46 -0.86 5.18
C SER A 541 6.89 -1.15 5.65
N ARG A 542 7.40 -0.45 6.69
CA ARG A 542 8.71 -0.75 7.31
C ARG A 542 8.77 -2.19 7.82
N ARG A 543 7.63 -2.64 8.37
CA ARG A 543 7.30 -3.97 8.84
C ARG A 543 5.79 -4.00 9.05
N LYS A 544 5.09 -5.04 8.60
CA LYS A 544 3.64 -5.14 8.77
C LYS A 544 3.26 -5.08 10.26
N PRO A 545 2.14 -4.44 10.65
CA PRO A 545 1.71 -4.33 12.04
C PRO A 545 1.70 -5.67 12.81
N GLU A 546 1.23 -6.74 12.16
CA GLU A 546 1.16 -8.10 12.69
C GLU A 546 2.55 -8.69 13.00
N LEU A 547 3.61 -8.16 12.36
CA LEU A 547 5.01 -8.55 12.55
C LEU A 547 5.73 -7.71 13.64
N TRP A 548 5.11 -6.66 14.18
CA TRP A 548 5.72 -5.83 15.22
C TRP A 548 5.83 -6.55 16.56
N ASN A 549 6.89 -6.23 17.28
CA ASN A 549 7.13 -6.71 18.64
C ASN A 549 8.01 -5.71 19.43
N SER A 550 8.23 -6.00 20.71
CA SER A 550 9.00 -5.13 21.62
C SER A 550 10.49 -4.98 21.28
N THR A 551 10.98 -5.71 20.26
CA THR A 551 12.38 -5.72 19.82
C THR A 551 12.57 -5.19 18.39
N THR A 552 11.48 -4.79 17.71
CA THR A 552 11.52 -4.37 16.31
C THR A 552 12.43 -3.14 16.14
N TYR A 553 12.21 -2.10 16.92
CA TYR A 553 13.01 -0.88 16.90
C TYR A 553 14.04 -0.85 18.03
N SER A 554 15.24 -0.37 17.75
CA SER A 554 16.31 -0.24 18.73
C SER A 554 15.94 0.76 19.82
N LEU A 555 15.97 0.31 21.07
CA LEU A 555 15.70 1.12 22.25
C LEU A 555 16.92 1.94 22.71
N THR A 556 18.11 1.62 22.19
CA THR A 556 19.39 2.15 22.70
C THR A 556 20.23 2.82 21.63
N ASN A 557 20.08 2.47 20.34
CA ASN A 557 20.92 2.99 19.28
C ASN A 557 20.20 4.07 18.47
N TYR A 558 20.93 5.17 18.21
CA TYR A 558 20.52 6.31 17.38
C TYR A 558 19.15 6.92 17.69
N ASN A 559 18.65 6.74 18.91
CA ASN A 559 17.31 7.17 19.32
C ASN A 559 16.20 6.61 18.42
N GLU A 560 16.39 5.43 17.80
CA GLU A 560 15.47 4.91 16.79
C GLU A 560 14.03 4.79 17.32
N ALA A 561 13.82 4.11 18.44
CA ALA A 561 12.50 3.95 19.04
C ALA A 561 11.84 5.29 19.43
N ASP A 562 12.61 6.22 20.01
CA ASP A 562 12.12 7.57 20.36
C ASP A 562 11.71 8.36 19.11
N THR A 563 12.49 8.29 18.03
CA THR A 563 12.18 8.94 16.74
C THR A 563 10.94 8.34 16.10
N VAL A 564 10.82 7.01 16.06
CA VAL A 564 9.64 6.33 15.49
C VAL A 564 8.37 6.68 16.27
N LEU A 565 8.43 6.76 17.61
CA LEU A 565 7.30 7.24 18.40
C LEU A 565 6.93 8.69 18.07
N ALA A 566 7.91 9.58 17.95
CA ALA A 566 7.67 10.98 17.62
C ALA A 566 7.08 11.14 16.21
N GLU A 567 7.52 10.34 15.25
CA GLU A 567 6.97 10.28 13.89
C GLU A 567 5.48 9.85 13.90
N TRP A 568 5.15 8.79 14.64
CA TRP A 568 3.77 8.33 14.80
C TRP A 568 2.87 9.36 15.50
N GLN A 569 3.38 9.98 16.57
CA GLN A 569 2.66 11.04 17.28
C GLN A 569 2.40 12.25 16.37
N ALA A 570 3.37 12.63 15.53
CA ALA A 570 3.22 13.74 14.61
C ALA A 570 2.16 13.47 13.54
N VAL A 571 2.15 12.27 12.93
CA VAL A 571 1.14 11.93 11.91
C VAL A 571 -0.26 11.74 12.52
N ALA A 572 -0.37 11.17 13.73
CA ALA A 572 -1.62 11.07 14.48
C ALA A 572 -2.19 12.46 14.80
N ALA A 573 -1.38 13.36 15.35
CA ALA A 573 -1.81 14.73 15.66
C ALA A 573 -2.21 15.52 14.40
N ALA A 574 -1.51 15.33 13.28
CA ALA A 574 -1.88 15.93 12.01
C ALA A 574 -3.22 15.41 11.49
N SER A 575 -3.47 14.10 11.61
CA SER A 575 -4.74 13.47 11.25
C SER A 575 -5.90 14.00 12.08
N ASP A 576 -5.73 14.10 13.41
CA ASP A 576 -6.74 14.67 14.31
C ASP A 576 -7.04 16.14 13.99
N ALA A 577 -6.02 16.92 13.66
CA ALA A 577 -6.21 18.31 13.28
C ALA A 577 -7.05 18.46 12.00
N ILE A 578 -6.88 17.57 11.02
CA ILE A 578 -7.72 17.54 9.82
C ILE A 578 -9.13 17.09 10.17
N TYR A 579 -9.29 15.94 10.83
CA TYR A 579 -10.59 15.38 11.21
C TYR A 579 -11.46 16.39 11.98
N ASN A 580 -10.89 17.05 12.99
CA ASN A 580 -11.57 18.05 13.80
C ASN A 580 -11.95 19.31 13.01
N SER A 581 -11.35 19.52 11.84
CA SER A 581 -11.64 20.66 10.96
C SER A 581 -12.69 20.36 9.88
N LEU A 582 -13.10 19.10 9.73
CA LEU A 582 -14.11 18.66 8.77
C LEU A 582 -15.52 18.88 9.29
N ASP A 583 -16.48 19.04 8.38
CA ASP A 583 -17.89 19.03 8.74
C ASP A 583 -18.34 17.60 9.14
N LYS A 584 -19.43 17.54 9.92
CA LYS A 584 -19.94 16.29 10.48
C LYS A 584 -20.30 15.22 9.44
N ASN A 585 -20.64 15.60 8.22
CA ASN A 585 -20.98 14.64 7.17
C ASN A 585 -19.74 14.08 6.47
N THR A 586 -18.61 14.79 6.51
CA THR A 586 -17.32 14.33 5.94
C THR A 586 -16.49 13.55 6.95
N GLN A 587 -16.73 13.76 8.25
CA GLN A 587 -16.00 13.07 9.34
C GLN A 587 -16.02 11.54 9.24
N PRO A 588 -17.15 10.84 8.98
CA PRO A 588 -17.17 9.38 8.85
C PRO A 588 -16.27 8.86 7.72
N ALA A 589 -16.25 9.53 6.56
CA ALA A 589 -15.39 9.16 5.44
C ALA A 589 -13.91 9.36 5.79
N PHE A 590 -13.55 10.50 6.40
CA PHE A 590 -12.17 10.76 6.80
C PHE A 590 -11.70 9.83 7.92
N PHE A 591 -12.59 9.49 8.86
CA PHE A 591 -12.29 8.56 9.93
C PHE A 591 -11.85 7.21 9.36
N GLN A 592 -12.69 6.59 8.54
CA GLN A 592 -12.41 5.24 8.04
C GLN A 592 -11.29 5.19 6.99
N LEU A 593 -11.12 6.23 6.16
CA LEU A 593 -10.13 6.25 5.08
C LEU A 593 -8.74 6.77 5.48
N VAL A 594 -8.64 7.52 6.58
CA VAL A 594 -7.38 8.19 6.99
C VAL A 594 -7.15 8.13 8.50
N GLN A 595 -8.10 8.56 9.32
CA GLN A 595 -7.83 8.75 10.75
C GLN A 595 -7.67 7.43 11.50
N HIS A 596 -8.60 6.49 11.36
CA HIS A 596 -8.54 5.19 11.98
C HIS A 596 -7.24 4.45 11.67
N PRO A 597 -6.83 4.26 10.39
CA PRO A 597 -5.58 3.56 10.11
C PRO A 597 -4.35 4.25 10.68
N VAL A 598 -4.34 5.58 10.80
CA VAL A 598 -3.26 6.32 11.45
C VAL A 598 -3.26 6.09 12.96
N GLN A 599 -4.40 6.25 13.63
CA GLN A 599 -4.51 6.21 15.08
C GLN A 599 -4.28 4.80 15.63
N ALA A 600 -4.91 3.79 15.03
CA ALA A 600 -4.76 2.40 15.44
C ALA A 600 -3.31 1.92 15.26
N SER A 601 -2.68 2.24 14.11
CA SER A 601 -1.26 1.90 13.88
C SER A 601 -0.31 2.63 14.84
N ALA A 602 -0.57 3.92 15.12
CA ALA A 602 0.22 4.68 16.08
C ALA A 602 0.10 4.12 17.50
N ASN A 603 -1.10 3.69 17.91
CA ASN A 603 -1.35 3.04 19.19
C ASN A 603 -0.58 1.72 19.31
N LEU A 604 -0.69 0.84 18.31
CA LEU A 604 -0.01 -0.45 18.30
C LEU A 604 1.53 -0.30 18.32
N ALA A 605 2.08 0.61 17.51
CA ALA A 605 3.51 0.92 17.51
C ALA A 605 3.96 1.44 18.89
N ASN A 606 3.17 2.32 19.50
CA ASN A 606 3.44 2.82 20.84
C ASN A 606 3.41 1.70 21.88
N MET A 607 2.39 0.83 21.84
CA MET A 607 2.27 -0.31 22.75
C MET A 607 3.53 -1.19 22.73
N TYR A 608 3.99 -1.60 21.55
CA TYR A 608 5.18 -2.45 21.44
C TYR A 608 6.47 -1.75 21.86
N ILE A 609 6.66 -0.48 21.52
CA ILE A 609 7.85 0.27 21.94
C ILE A 609 7.85 0.49 23.46
N GLN A 610 6.71 0.83 24.07
CA GLN A 610 6.60 0.95 25.53
C GLN A 610 6.82 -0.39 26.23
N ALA A 611 6.38 -1.51 25.64
CA ALA A 611 6.68 -2.85 26.15
C ALA A 611 8.19 -3.15 26.10
N GLY A 612 8.89 -2.74 25.04
CA GLY A 612 10.34 -2.82 24.95
C GLY A 612 11.05 -2.01 26.03
N PHE A 613 10.68 -0.74 26.19
CA PHE A 613 11.24 0.10 27.26
C PHE A 613 10.89 -0.41 28.66
N ASN A 614 9.71 -1.02 28.85
CA ASN A 614 9.32 -1.65 30.10
C ASN A 614 10.27 -2.80 30.46
N GLN A 615 10.51 -3.72 29.53
CA GLN A 615 11.41 -4.87 29.70
C GLN A 615 12.84 -4.40 29.96
N LEU A 616 13.32 -3.41 29.19
CA LEU A 616 14.63 -2.81 29.36
C LEU A 616 14.79 -2.19 30.77
N ARG A 617 13.87 -1.32 31.19
CA ARG A 617 13.92 -0.65 32.50
C ARG A 617 13.79 -1.64 33.66
N ALA A 618 13.03 -2.72 33.48
CA ALA A 618 12.93 -3.78 34.49
C ALA A 618 14.28 -4.49 34.67
N SER A 619 14.97 -4.85 33.58
CA SER A 619 16.31 -5.45 33.64
C SER A 619 17.33 -4.52 34.33
N GLN A 620 17.14 -3.21 34.18
CA GLN A 620 17.95 -2.15 34.78
C GLN A 620 17.57 -1.84 36.24
N ALA A 621 16.62 -2.57 36.84
CA ALA A 621 16.08 -2.35 38.17
C ALA A 621 15.52 -0.91 38.38
N ARG A 622 14.90 -0.33 37.35
CA ARG A 622 14.35 1.03 37.38
C ARG A 622 12.86 0.98 37.69
N LEU A 623 12.42 1.78 38.66
CA LEU A 623 11.02 1.85 39.10
C LEU A 623 10.07 2.34 37.99
N SER A 624 10.58 3.11 37.02
CA SER A 624 9.84 3.57 35.84
C SER A 624 9.34 2.43 34.95
N ALA A 625 9.84 1.20 35.10
CA ALA A 625 9.24 0.03 34.44
C ALA A 625 7.75 -0.13 34.81
N ASN A 626 7.37 0.13 36.06
CA ASN A 626 6.00 -0.08 36.52
C ASN A 626 4.98 0.86 35.90
N SER A 627 5.37 2.12 35.63
CA SER A 627 4.49 3.07 34.93
C SER A 627 4.33 2.68 33.47
N LEU A 628 5.40 2.18 32.84
CA LEU A 628 5.31 1.68 31.47
C LEU A 628 4.44 0.42 31.36
N ALA A 629 4.45 -0.46 32.36
CA ALA A 629 3.53 -1.61 32.37
C ALA A 629 2.07 -1.15 32.33
N VAL A 630 1.71 -0.13 33.13
CA VAL A 630 0.37 0.48 33.09
C VAL A 630 0.11 1.17 31.74
N THR A 631 1.10 1.84 31.16
CA THR A 631 0.96 2.45 29.83
C THR A 631 0.65 1.40 28.76
N VAL A 632 1.35 0.27 28.77
CA VAL A 632 1.09 -0.84 27.83
C VAL A 632 -0.30 -1.44 28.05
N GLU A 633 -0.69 -1.69 29.30
CA GLU A 633 -2.04 -2.14 29.66
C GLU A 633 -3.10 -1.18 29.08
N ASN A 634 -2.94 0.13 29.26
CA ASN A 634 -3.89 1.12 28.74
C ASN A 634 -3.91 1.19 27.21
N LEU A 635 -2.75 1.13 26.54
CA LEU A 635 -2.67 1.16 25.08
C LEU A 635 -3.31 -0.09 24.47
N PHE A 636 -3.19 -1.24 25.13
CA PHE A 636 -3.82 -2.49 24.71
C PHE A 636 -5.34 -2.41 24.81
N GLU A 637 -5.89 -1.91 25.93
CA GLU A 637 -7.35 -1.76 26.06
C GLU A 637 -7.88 -0.67 25.10
N HIS A 638 -7.11 0.40 24.88
CA HIS A 638 -7.51 1.47 23.95
C HIS A 638 -7.52 1.04 22.48
N ASP A 639 -6.79 -0.02 22.14
CA ASP A 639 -6.81 -0.61 20.81
C ASP A 639 -8.24 -1.06 20.42
N PHE A 640 -8.94 -1.70 21.36
CA PHE A 640 -10.34 -2.11 21.20
C PHE A 640 -11.31 -0.93 21.12
N ASP A 641 -10.97 0.24 21.69
CA ASP A 641 -11.78 1.44 21.55
C ASP A 641 -11.82 1.93 20.09
N PHE A 642 -10.71 1.79 19.34
CA PHE A 642 -10.67 2.15 17.91
C PHE A 642 -11.54 1.21 17.06
N GLU A 643 -11.46 -0.09 17.34
CA GLU A 643 -12.34 -1.10 16.74
C GLU A 643 -13.82 -0.75 17.00
N SER A 644 -14.18 -0.51 18.28
CA SER A 644 -15.53 -0.13 18.70
C SER A 644 -16.02 1.18 18.05
N GLU A 645 -15.15 2.18 17.90
CA GLU A 645 -15.48 3.44 17.23
C GLU A 645 -15.76 3.22 15.74
N TYR A 646 -14.95 2.40 15.06
CA TYR A 646 -15.17 2.04 13.66
C TYR A 646 -16.49 1.31 13.46
N HIS A 647 -16.75 0.29 14.27
CA HIS A 647 -17.99 -0.49 14.20
C HIS A 647 -19.23 0.36 14.50
N SER A 648 -19.13 1.34 15.40
CA SER A 648 -20.25 2.22 15.76
C SER A 648 -20.58 3.30 14.72
N LEU A 649 -19.75 3.47 13.68
CA LEU A 649 -19.98 4.50 12.66
C LEU A 649 -21.35 4.34 11.98
N LEU A 650 -22.07 5.46 11.88
CA LEU A 650 -23.34 5.57 11.14
C LEU A 650 -24.34 4.46 11.50
N ASP A 651 -24.61 4.32 12.80
CA ASP A 651 -25.53 3.33 13.36
C ASP A 651 -25.13 1.89 13.01
N GLY A 652 -23.83 1.57 13.12
CA GLY A 652 -23.35 0.21 12.91
C GLY A 652 -23.08 -0.13 11.46
N LYS A 653 -22.95 0.84 10.53
CA LYS A 653 -22.87 0.54 9.10
C LYS A 653 -21.74 -0.43 8.75
N TRP A 654 -20.62 -0.31 9.43
CA TRP A 654 -19.39 -1.08 9.21
C TRP A 654 -19.00 -1.96 10.40
N ASP A 655 -19.98 -2.34 11.22
CA ASP A 655 -19.79 -3.33 12.28
C ASP A 655 -19.14 -4.60 11.71
N HIS A 656 -18.28 -5.26 12.49
CA HIS A 656 -17.42 -6.39 12.09
C HIS A 656 -16.21 -6.13 11.18
N ILE A 657 -16.13 -5.02 10.44
CA ILE A 657 -15.04 -4.81 9.46
C ILE A 657 -13.63 -4.75 10.12
N MET A 658 -13.55 -4.41 11.41
CA MET A 658 -12.31 -4.40 12.18
C MET A 658 -12.14 -5.60 13.15
N ASP A 659 -12.89 -6.71 12.99
CA ASP A 659 -12.84 -7.90 13.87
C ASP A 659 -11.49 -8.67 13.81
N GLN A 660 -10.63 -8.36 12.84
CA GLN A 660 -9.40 -9.11 12.60
C GLN A 660 -8.41 -8.92 13.75
N THR A 661 -7.99 -10.03 14.35
CA THR A 661 -6.93 -10.03 15.37
C THR A 661 -5.57 -9.69 14.76
N HIS A 662 -4.82 -8.85 15.45
CA HIS A 662 -3.60 -8.25 14.91
C HIS A 662 -2.47 -8.12 15.94
N ALA A 663 -2.74 -8.37 17.23
CA ALA A 663 -1.76 -8.32 18.31
C ALA A 663 -1.49 -9.70 18.93
N GLY A 664 -0.21 -10.05 19.11
CA GLY A 664 0.18 -11.26 19.87
C GLY A 664 0.42 -12.52 19.04
N TYR A 665 0.79 -12.37 17.77
CA TYR A 665 1.19 -13.49 16.90
C TYR A 665 2.35 -14.32 17.47
N TYR A 666 2.19 -15.63 17.44
CA TYR A 666 3.22 -16.61 17.85
C TYR A 666 3.63 -17.59 16.74
N TYR A 667 2.96 -17.53 15.57
CA TYR A 667 3.30 -18.27 14.35
C TYR A 667 2.92 -17.43 13.12
N TRP A 668 2.67 -18.06 11.97
CA TRP A 668 2.37 -17.36 10.72
C TRP A 668 0.91 -16.88 10.61
N GLN A 669 -0.03 -17.48 11.34
CA GLN A 669 -1.46 -17.21 11.21
C GLN A 669 -2.02 -16.50 12.46
N GLN A 670 -3.20 -15.89 12.33
CA GLN A 670 -3.79 -15.06 13.39
C GLN A 670 -4.00 -15.78 14.73
N PRO A 671 -3.80 -15.07 15.87
CA PRO A 671 -4.26 -15.56 17.16
C PRO A 671 -5.79 -15.50 17.21
N MET A 672 -6.43 -16.39 17.96
CA MET A 672 -7.90 -16.38 18.09
C MET A 672 -8.44 -15.23 18.97
N THR A 673 -7.54 -14.43 19.54
CA THR A 673 -7.86 -13.20 20.28
C THR A 673 -6.61 -12.31 20.36
N ASN A 674 -6.77 -10.99 20.34
CA ASN A 674 -5.66 -10.07 20.58
C ASN A 674 -5.03 -10.35 21.95
N THR A 675 -3.70 -10.49 21.99
CA THR A 675 -2.97 -10.81 23.22
C THR A 675 -1.94 -9.72 23.53
N MET A 676 -2.09 -9.10 24.71
CA MET A 676 -1.19 -8.04 25.17
C MET A 676 0.27 -8.52 25.22
N PRO A 677 1.25 -7.71 24.79
CA PRO A 677 2.66 -8.05 24.95
C PRO A 677 3.05 -8.20 26.43
N SER A 678 4.01 -9.07 26.71
CA SER A 678 4.48 -9.30 28.08
C SER A 678 5.13 -8.04 28.68
N VAL A 679 4.68 -7.68 29.90
CA VAL A 679 5.25 -6.60 30.71
C VAL A 679 5.87 -7.13 32.00
N SER A 680 6.85 -6.40 32.50
CA SER A 680 7.56 -6.66 33.76
C SER A 680 7.29 -5.56 34.78
N ARG A 681 7.19 -5.94 36.06
CA ARG A 681 7.12 -4.98 37.18
C ARG A 681 8.25 -5.25 38.17
N VAL A 682 8.82 -4.19 38.70
CA VAL A 682 9.80 -4.24 39.81
C VAL A 682 9.09 -3.94 41.14
N GLN A 683 9.59 -4.50 42.24
CA GLN A 683 8.98 -4.31 43.57
C GLN A 683 9.07 -2.84 44.03
N SER A 684 7.97 -2.09 43.97
CA SER A 684 7.96 -0.64 44.29
C SER A 684 8.29 -0.31 45.73
N LYS A 685 8.04 -1.23 46.67
CA LYS A 685 8.30 -1.06 48.11
C LYS A 685 9.72 -1.46 48.52
N LYS A 686 10.48 -2.08 47.62
CA LYS A 686 11.82 -2.60 47.93
C LYS A 686 12.86 -1.74 47.23
N GLN A 687 13.91 -1.40 47.96
CA GLN A 687 15.08 -0.74 47.37
C GLN A 687 15.91 -1.74 46.56
N ALA A 688 16.32 -1.37 45.36
CA ALA A 688 17.30 -2.13 44.58
C ALA A 688 18.60 -2.29 45.38
N LEU A 689 19.26 -3.43 45.19
CA LEU A 689 20.49 -3.77 45.93
C LEU A 689 21.56 -2.67 45.87
N PRO A 690 21.79 -1.99 44.73
CA PRO A 690 22.82 -0.95 44.65
C PRO A 690 22.42 0.41 45.25
N GLY A 691 21.17 0.57 45.71
CA GLY A 691 20.67 1.79 46.35
C GLY A 691 19.57 2.53 45.59
N PRO A 692 19.18 3.74 46.06
CA PRO A 692 18.09 4.56 45.50
C PRO A 692 18.29 5.04 44.06
N MET A 693 19.53 5.22 43.61
CA MET A 693 19.84 5.75 42.28
C MET A 693 20.22 4.64 41.30
N ARG A 694 19.68 4.72 40.08
CA ARG A 694 20.06 3.94 38.88
C ARG A 694 20.42 4.92 37.76
N ILE A 695 21.38 4.56 36.92
CA ILE A 695 21.89 5.38 35.82
C ILE A 695 21.86 4.54 34.54
N GLY A 696 21.10 5.00 33.55
CA GLY A 696 21.12 4.48 32.19
C GLY A 696 21.86 5.44 31.25
N LEU A 697 22.49 4.90 30.21
CA LEU A 697 23.32 5.69 29.28
C LEU A 697 22.81 5.54 27.85
N ASP A 698 22.91 6.63 27.09
CA ASP A 698 22.72 6.60 25.63
C ASP A 698 23.62 5.54 24.99
N GLY A 699 23.06 4.71 24.10
CA GLY A 699 23.77 3.59 23.48
C GLY A 699 23.84 2.30 24.26
N SER A 700 23.34 2.24 25.51
CA SER A 700 23.57 1.09 26.38
C SER A 700 22.28 0.50 26.95
N ALA A 701 22.22 -0.83 27.00
CA ALA A 701 21.20 -1.56 27.74
C ALA A 701 21.57 -1.75 29.23
N GLY A 702 22.79 -1.41 29.64
CA GLY A 702 23.28 -1.51 31.02
C GLY A 702 22.68 -0.49 31.99
N ALA A 703 22.94 -0.67 33.28
CA ALA A 703 22.56 0.30 34.31
C ALA A 703 23.43 0.23 35.57
N TRP A 704 23.91 1.41 36.00
CA TRP A 704 24.85 1.57 37.12
C TRP A 704 24.21 2.30 38.31
N PRO A 705 24.75 2.23 39.54
CA PRO A 705 25.81 1.32 40.03
C PRO A 705 25.33 -0.13 40.19
N GLY A 706 26.22 -1.11 40.31
CA GLY A 706 25.87 -2.52 40.53
C GLY A 706 25.74 -3.33 39.24
N ASP A 707 25.60 -4.65 39.37
CA ASP A 707 25.76 -5.57 38.23
C ASP A 707 24.50 -5.69 37.37
N ASN A 708 24.65 -5.49 36.07
CA ASN A 708 23.70 -5.86 35.02
C ASN A 708 24.43 -6.60 33.88
N PRO A 709 23.84 -7.64 33.27
CA PRO A 709 24.49 -8.42 32.21
C PRO A 709 24.89 -7.60 30.97
N ASN A 710 24.32 -6.41 30.78
CA ASN A 710 24.62 -5.50 29.68
C ASN A 710 25.65 -4.41 30.04
N ASP A 711 26.19 -4.39 31.27
CA ASP A 711 27.18 -3.39 31.66
C ASP A 711 28.55 -3.65 31.02
N CYS A 712 28.94 -4.92 30.91
CA CYS A 712 30.18 -5.38 30.28
C CYS A 712 30.12 -6.89 29.99
N ALA A 713 31.06 -7.41 29.19
CA ALA A 713 31.11 -8.83 28.83
C ALA A 713 31.25 -9.79 30.04
N GLN A 714 31.85 -9.32 31.14
CA GLN A 714 31.98 -10.09 32.38
C GLN A 714 30.67 -10.18 33.19
N GLN A 715 29.67 -9.34 32.89
CA GLN A 715 28.33 -9.28 33.52
C GLN A 715 28.30 -8.91 35.01
N TYR A 716 29.43 -8.95 35.72
CA TYR A 716 29.57 -8.56 37.11
C TYR A 716 30.91 -7.86 37.34
N SER A 717 31.01 -7.07 38.41
CA SER A 717 32.20 -6.29 38.74
C SER A 717 32.69 -5.43 37.57
N CYS A 718 31.74 -4.92 36.78
CA CYS A 718 32.03 -4.13 35.59
C CYS A 718 32.68 -2.79 35.96
N PRO A 719 33.58 -2.26 35.11
CA PRO A 719 34.18 -0.95 35.33
C PRO A 719 33.12 0.16 35.23
N ASN A 720 33.50 1.36 35.69
CA ASN A 720 32.70 2.54 35.45
C ASN A 720 32.49 2.76 33.94
N PRO A 721 31.29 3.17 33.52
CA PRO A 721 30.95 3.17 32.12
C PRO A 721 31.52 4.36 31.36
N TYR A 722 31.69 4.15 30.06
CA TYR A 722 31.91 5.20 29.07
C TYR A 722 30.60 5.44 28.31
N LEU A 723 30.18 6.70 28.24
CA LEU A 723 29.21 7.13 27.25
C LEU A 723 29.82 6.99 25.85
N LEU A 724 28.95 6.82 24.85
CA LEU A 724 29.34 6.93 23.46
C LEU A 724 30.07 8.24 23.20
N THR A 725 31.17 8.17 22.44
CA THR A 725 31.86 9.34 21.90
C THR A 725 30.86 10.25 21.19
N LEU A 726 30.98 11.56 21.37
CA LEU A 726 30.29 12.54 20.54
C LEU A 726 31.32 13.18 19.62
N ASP A 727 30.98 13.30 18.35
CA ASP A 727 31.74 14.02 17.32
C ASP A 727 30.90 15.23 16.84
N ASN A 728 31.54 16.24 16.24
CA ASN A 728 30.81 17.41 15.72
C ASN A 728 29.85 17.08 14.56
N TYR A 729 30.05 15.91 13.91
CA TYR A 729 29.22 15.41 12.82
C TYR A 729 28.20 14.35 13.25
N THR A 730 28.05 14.06 14.55
CA THR A 730 26.97 13.17 15.05
C THR A 730 25.60 13.79 14.75
N PRO A 731 24.68 13.12 14.01
CA PRO A 731 23.39 13.69 13.62
C PRO A 731 22.51 14.17 14.79
N SER A 732 22.51 13.46 15.92
CA SER A 732 21.74 13.87 17.12
C SER A 732 22.31 15.11 17.83
N GLY A 733 23.55 15.49 17.53
CA GLY A 733 24.30 16.58 18.16
C GLY A 733 24.46 16.46 19.67
N SER A 734 24.14 15.31 20.28
CA SER A 734 24.07 15.16 21.73
C SER A 734 24.09 13.71 22.20
N ARG A 735 24.38 13.53 23.50
CA ARG A 735 24.19 12.28 24.25
C ARG A 735 23.26 12.51 25.44
N TYR A 736 22.83 11.44 26.09
CA TYR A 736 22.05 11.54 27.32
C TYR A 736 22.48 10.56 28.41
N ILE A 737 22.16 10.94 29.65
CA ILE A 737 22.22 10.11 30.84
C ILE A 737 20.84 10.14 31.49
N ASP A 738 20.25 8.98 31.74
CA ASP A 738 19.03 8.87 32.51
C ASP A 738 19.36 8.58 33.98
N ILE A 739 18.86 9.41 34.89
CA ILE A 739 18.93 9.20 36.34
C ILE A 739 17.56 8.72 36.81
N ALA A 740 17.50 7.53 37.40
CA ALA A 740 16.25 6.85 37.73
C ALA A 740 16.22 6.29 39.16
N ALA A 741 15.01 6.09 39.67
CA ALA A 741 14.75 5.46 40.96
C ALA A 741 14.96 3.96 40.88
N GLY A 742 15.77 3.42 41.80
CA GLY A 742 15.90 1.99 42.05
C GLY A 742 14.92 1.45 43.09
N GLY A 743 13.93 2.22 43.54
CA GLY A 743 13.03 1.84 44.63
C GLY A 743 12.23 3.01 45.18
N PRO A 744 11.62 2.89 46.38
CA PRO A 744 10.67 3.88 46.90
C PRO A 744 11.32 5.16 47.44
N ASN A 745 12.62 5.13 47.75
CA ASN A 745 13.27 6.23 48.45
C ASN A 745 13.54 7.40 47.51
N THR A 746 12.96 8.55 47.84
CA THR A 746 13.31 9.83 47.21
C THR A 746 14.78 10.18 47.46
N PHE A 747 15.48 10.62 46.42
CA PHE A 747 16.85 11.09 46.52
C PHE A 747 17.03 12.40 45.75
N GLN A 748 17.93 13.24 46.25
CA GLN A 748 18.44 14.39 45.54
C GLN A 748 19.73 13.98 44.84
N TRP A 749 19.95 14.50 43.63
CA TRP A 749 21.16 14.24 42.87
C TRP A 749 21.84 15.53 42.42
N THR A 750 23.15 15.44 42.22
CA THR A 750 23.95 16.46 41.54
C THR A 750 24.83 15.77 40.50
N ILE A 751 25.06 16.44 39.38
CA ILE A 751 25.94 15.97 38.30
C ILE A 751 26.92 17.08 37.97
N ASN A 752 28.21 16.75 38.05
CA ASN A 752 29.29 17.69 37.81
C ASN A 752 30.27 17.11 36.78
N SER A 753 30.81 17.96 35.93
CA SER A 753 31.90 17.60 35.01
C SER A 753 33.19 18.28 35.46
N ASN A 754 34.33 17.63 35.25
CA ASN A 754 35.64 18.21 35.51
C ASN A 754 36.11 19.20 34.40
N VAL A 755 35.31 19.39 33.35
CA VAL A 755 35.63 20.24 32.20
C VAL A 755 34.55 21.30 31.95
N THR A 756 34.90 22.38 31.26
CA THR A 756 33.99 23.51 30.97
C THR A 756 33.41 23.50 29.55
N TRP A 757 33.90 22.61 28.67
CA TRP A 757 33.40 22.46 27.31
C TRP A 757 32.16 21.57 27.22
N LEU A 758 31.92 20.71 28.23
CA LEU A 758 30.74 19.86 28.32
C LEU A 758 29.58 20.63 28.96
N LYS A 759 28.48 20.76 28.22
CA LYS A 759 27.26 21.44 28.67
C LYS A 759 26.19 20.41 29.03
N LEU A 760 25.65 20.56 30.24
CA LEU A 760 24.54 19.77 30.77
C LEU A 760 23.30 20.65 30.88
N ASN A 761 22.14 20.16 30.44
CA ASN A 761 20.89 20.93 30.55
C ASN A 761 20.39 21.07 32.00
N SER A 762 20.82 20.19 32.89
CA SER A 762 20.56 20.27 34.33
C SER A 762 21.73 19.68 35.12
N THR A 763 22.03 20.27 36.28
CA THR A 763 23.16 19.87 37.14
C THR A 763 22.73 19.35 38.52
N LYS A 764 21.44 19.46 38.85
CA LYS A 764 20.87 18.96 40.10
C LYS A 764 19.38 18.70 39.95
N GLY A 765 18.84 17.82 40.78
CA GLY A 765 17.41 17.54 40.80
C GLY A 765 17.01 16.59 41.92
N THR A 766 15.75 16.19 41.90
CA THR A 766 15.16 15.23 42.83
C THR A 766 14.43 14.18 42.02
N VAL A 767 14.64 12.91 42.37
CA VAL A 767 13.90 11.77 41.82
C VAL A 767 13.03 11.19 42.95
N THR A 768 11.77 10.94 42.65
CA THR A 768 10.77 10.41 43.60
C THR A 768 10.13 9.15 43.04
N ALA A 769 9.39 8.40 43.87
CA ALA A 769 8.63 7.26 43.37
C ALA A 769 7.53 7.65 42.35
N SER A 770 6.99 8.88 42.41
CA SER A 770 5.97 9.40 41.49
C SER A 770 6.54 10.06 40.24
N SER A 771 7.82 10.44 40.25
CA SER A 771 8.58 10.92 39.10
C SER A 771 9.93 10.18 39.09
N PRO A 772 9.91 8.89 38.67
CA PRO A 772 10.99 7.96 38.93
C PRO A 772 12.18 8.07 37.97
N GLU A 773 12.20 9.04 37.07
CA GLU A 773 13.22 9.14 36.03
C GLU A 773 13.35 10.58 35.50
N THR A 774 14.58 10.98 35.20
CA THR A 774 14.89 12.23 34.51
C THR A 774 16.05 12.04 33.54
N ARG A 775 15.97 12.67 32.37
CA ARG A 775 16.99 12.61 31.31
C ARG A 775 17.83 13.88 31.31
N ILE A 776 19.15 13.71 31.38
CA ILE A 776 20.13 14.80 31.29
C ILE A 776 20.74 14.76 29.89
N LYS A 777 20.63 15.88 29.16
CA LYS A 777 21.20 16.03 27.81
C LYS A 777 22.60 16.64 27.89
N LEU A 778 23.53 16.05 27.16
CA LEU A 778 24.94 16.42 27.07
C LEU A 778 25.24 16.96 25.68
N THR A 779 25.81 18.15 25.62
CA THR A 779 26.27 18.80 24.37
C THR A 779 27.68 19.36 24.55
N VAL A 780 28.41 19.52 23.45
CA VAL A 780 29.80 19.97 23.47
C VAL A 780 29.92 21.37 22.88
N ASP A 781 30.70 22.22 23.55
CA ASP A 781 31.19 23.47 22.98
C ASP A 781 32.43 23.19 22.13
N TRP A 782 32.21 22.91 20.85
CA TRP A 782 33.27 22.53 19.91
C TRP A 782 34.38 23.58 19.76
N SER A 783 34.12 24.84 20.10
CA SER A 783 35.14 25.90 20.10
C SER A 783 36.25 25.72 21.15
N LYS A 784 36.00 24.85 22.14
CA LYS A 784 36.91 24.60 23.29
C LYS A 784 37.56 23.22 23.28
N VAL A 785 37.21 22.37 22.31
CA VAL A 785 37.74 21.00 22.19
C VAL A 785 38.69 20.95 21.00
N THR A 786 39.86 20.35 21.17
CA THR A 786 40.81 20.08 20.08
C THR A 786 41.15 18.60 20.07
N GLY A 787 40.95 17.93 18.94
CA GLY A 787 41.04 16.47 18.85
C GLY A 787 40.10 15.76 19.84
N ALA A 788 40.52 14.58 20.32
CA ALA A 788 39.81 13.84 21.35
C ALA A 788 40.16 14.34 22.76
N GLN A 789 39.14 14.68 23.54
CA GLN A 789 39.27 15.08 24.94
C GLN A 789 38.30 14.30 25.84
N TYR A 790 38.75 14.05 27.07
CA TYR A 790 38.04 13.23 28.05
C TYR A 790 37.41 14.08 29.14
N ALA A 791 36.18 13.74 29.51
CA ALA A 791 35.48 14.29 30.66
C ALA A 791 35.15 13.18 31.66
N ALA A 792 35.39 13.46 32.93
CA ALA A 792 34.87 12.67 34.05
C ALA A 792 33.62 13.38 34.57
N ILE A 793 32.50 12.66 34.57
CA ILE A 793 31.20 13.11 35.06
C ILE A 793 30.95 12.39 36.37
N GLN A 794 30.72 13.15 37.44
CA GLN A 794 30.44 12.62 38.78
C GLN A 794 28.97 12.84 39.11
N ILE A 795 28.23 11.75 39.29
CA ILE A 795 26.81 11.77 39.66
C ILE A 795 26.70 11.35 41.12
N ASN A 796 26.35 12.29 41.98
CA ASN A 796 26.18 12.04 43.41
C ASN A 796 24.70 12.02 43.76
N ALA A 797 24.31 11.13 44.67
CA ALA A 797 22.95 11.09 45.21
C ALA A 797 22.93 10.97 46.74
N THR A 798 21.97 11.66 47.35
CA THR A 798 21.71 11.63 48.79
C THR A 798 20.25 11.32 49.03
N ALA A 799 19.99 10.28 49.83
CA ALA A 799 18.65 9.90 50.28
C ALA A 799 18.61 9.81 51.80
N LYS A 800 17.45 10.08 52.41
CA LYS A 800 17.28 10.04 53.86
C LYS A 800 17.54 8.62 54.38
N GLY A 801 18.46 8.49 55.34
CA GLY A 801 18.78 7.21 55.97
C GLY A 801 19.53 6.23 55.06
N GLN A 802 20.13 6.70 53.97
CA GLN A 802 21.00 5.93 53.09
C GLN A 802 22.40 6.54 53.07
N ALA A 803 23.41 5.73 52.77
CA ALA A 803 24.75 6.24 52.52
C ALA A 803 24.75 7.14 51.25
N PRO A 804 25.57 8.20 51.21
CA PRO A 804 25.78 8.94 49.97
C PRO A 804 26.27 8.02 48.86
N MET A 805 25.71 8.18 47.67
CA MET A 805 26.10 7.43 46.47
C MET A 805 26.93 8.30 45.56
N ASN A 806 27.92 7.71 44.90
CA ASN A 806 28.67 8.33 43.81
C ASN A 806 28.82 7.32 42.66
N GLN A 807 28.45 7.73 41.44
CA GLN A 807 28.69 6.98 40.23
C GLN A 807 29.47 7.84 39.21
N PRO A 808 30.75 7.51 38.95
CA PRO A 808 31.51 8.08 37.85
C PRO A 808 31.01 7.58 36.49
N VAL A 809 30.96 8.48 35.51
CA VAL A 809 30.72 8.18 34.08
C VAL A 809 31.79 8.92 33.27
N PHE A 810 32.36 8.27 32.27
CA PHE A 810 33.35 8.88 31.39
C PHE A 810 32.73 9.25 30.04
N PHE A 811 33.17 10.37 29.47
CA PHE A 811 32.67 10.88 28.19
C PHE A 811 33.83 11.36 27.32
N ILE A 812 33.74 11.10 26.02
CA ILE A 812 34.75 11.50 25.03
C ILE A 812 34.08 12.46 24.05
N ALA A 813 34.66 13.65 23.91
CA ALA A 813 34.34 14.58 22.83
C ALA A 813 35.50 14.57 21.83
N ASN A 814 35.21 14.31 20.56
CA ASN A 814 36.21 14.23 19.52
C ASN A 814 35.91 15.25 18.42
N ASN A 815 36.67 16.34 18.41
CA ASN A 815 36.48 17.43 17.45
C ASN A 815 37.23 17.12 16.15
N THR A 816 36.57 16.40 15.25
CA THR A 816 37.04 16.12 13.90
C THR A 816 36.70 17.29 12.96
N VAL A 817 37.53 17.54 11.95
CA VAL A 817 37.33 18.67 11.02
C VAL A 817 37.61 18.24 9.60
N VAL A 818 36.70 18.56 8.68
CA VAL A 818 36.93 18.38 7.25
C VAL A 818 37.70 19.57 6.66
N PRO A 819 38.48 19.38 5.58
CA PRO A 819 39.13 20.47 4.85
C PRO A 819 38.13 21.53 4.38
N LYS A 820 38.55 22.80 4.40
CA LYS A 820 37.74 23.92 3.91
C LYS A 820 37.36 23.69 2.44
N GLY A 821 36.06 23.68 2.16
CA GLY A 821 35.52 23.53 0.81
C GLY A 821 35.16 22.10 0.40
N PHE A 822 35.38 21.11 1.26
CA PHE A 822 34.79 19.78 1.06
C PHE A 822 33.27 19.89 1.04
N LYS A 823 32.63 19.12 0.15
CA LYS A 823 31.18 19.00 0.03
C LYS A 823 30.82 17.54 -0.09
N GLY A 824 29.98 17.04 0.80
CA GLY A 824 29.66 15.61 0.87
C GLY A 824 29.24 15.17 2.26
N PHE A 825 29.05 13.87 2.44
CA PHE A 825 28.67 13.26 3.71
C PHE A 825 29.88 13.06 4.60
N VAL A 826 29.75 13.37 5.89
CA VAL A 826 30.89 13.30 6.81
C VAL A 826 30.67 12.20 7.84
N GLU A 827 31.73 11.43 8.12
CA GLU A 827 31.73 10.43 9.18
C GLU A 827 31.38 11.05 10.53
N GLY A 828 30.42 10.44 11.20
CA GLY A 828 30.00 10.81 12.54
C GLY A 828 29.25 9.65 13.20
N ASP A 829 29.39 9.52 14.52
CA ASP A 829 28.68 8.49 15.30
C ASP A 829 28.98 7.03 14.87
N GLY A 830 30.20 6.78 14.38
CA GLY A 830 30.72 5.43 14.08
C GLY A 830 30.62 4.98 12.63
N GLY A 831 30.10 5.81 11.71
CA GLY A 831 30.06 5.53 10.28
C GLY A 831 29.53 6.69 9.43
N ILE A 832 29.18 6.38 8.19
CA ILE A 832 28.54 7.31 7.25
C ILE A 832 27.25 6.65 6.73
N SER A 833 26.13 7.34 6.83
CA SER A 833 24.81 6.85 6.40
C SER A 833 24.25 7.83 5.37
N ILE A 834 23.80 7.33 4.22
CA ILE A 834 23.41 8.15 3.06
C ILE A 834 22.10 7.61 2.51
N GLU A 835 21.07 8.46 2.40
CA GLU A 835 19.86 8.10 1.69
C GLU A 835 20.14 8.07 0.18
N ALA A 836 19.66 7.05 -0.53
CA ALA A 836 20.13 6.78 -1.89
C ALA A 836 19.80 7.90 -2.89
N ALA A 837 18.71 8.64 -2.66
CA ALA A 837 18.32 9.79 -3.48
C ALA A 837 19.29 10.98 -3.39
N HIS A 838 20.12 11.05 -2.34
CA HIS A 838 21.01 12.19 -2.10
C HIS A 838 22.38 12.06 -2.76
N ALA A 839 22.43 11.47 -3.96
CA ALA A 839 23.65 11.39 -4.75
C ALA A 839 24.24 12.78 -5.01
N THR A 840 25.57 12.85 -5.05
CA THR A 840 26.29 14.08 -5.43
C THR A 840 26.24 14.29 -6.94
N ARG A 841 26.29 13.20 -7.71
CA ARG A 841 26.18 13.19 -9.17
C ARG A 841 25.37 11.98 -9.63
N ASN A 842 24.65 12.13 -10.73
CA ASN A 842 23.85 11.09 -11.39
C ASN A 842 24.07 11.18 -12.91
N THR A 843 24.71 10.16 -13.48
CA THR A 843 25.09 10.13 -14.90
C THR A 843 24.24 9.12 -15.65
N ALA A 844 23.51 9.59 -16.67
CA ALA A 844 22.70 8.76 -17.56
C ALA A 844 23.55 8.06 -18.64
N VAL A 845 23.14 6.87 -19.06
CA VAL A 845 23.76 6.11 -20.17
C VAL A 845 22.66 5.48 -21.02
N ASN A 846 22.75 5.59 -22.34
CA ASN A 846 21.80 5.02 -23.30
C ASN A 846 20.32 5.39 -23.02
N GLY A 847 20.07 6.60 -22.54
CA GLY A 847 18.71 7.04 -22.18
C GLY A 847 18.17 6.47 -20.87
N VAL A 848 18.97 5.69 -20.13
CA VAL A 848 18.66 5.18 -18.80
C VAL A 848 19.35 6.05 -17.75
N GLN A 849 18.66 6.32 -16.64
CA GLN A 849 19.24 6.98 -15.48
C GLN A 849 18.64 6.43 -14.18
N TRP A 850 19.37 6.55 -13.09
CA TRP A 850 18.79 6.33 -11.77
C TRP A 850 17.77 7.42 -11.48
N THR A 851 16.56 7.04 -11.11
CA THR A 851 15.47 7.97 -10.86
C THR A 851 14.86 7.70 -9.49
N GLU A 852 14.58 8.77 -8.76
CA GLU A 852 13.97 8.70 -7.44
C GLU A 852 12.50 8.25 -7.51
N LEU A 853 12.11 7.44 -6.53
CA LEU A 853 10.76 7.04 -6.17
C LEU A 853 10.42 7.67 -4.80
N PRO A 854 9.86 8.90 -4.76
CA PRO A 854 9.57 9.58 -3.50
C PRO A 854 8.65 8.75 -2.60
N GLY A 855 8.98 8.67 -1.31
CA GLY A 855 8.16 7.92 -0.33
C GLY A 855 8.22 6.40 -0.45
N TYR A 856 8.98 5.83 -1.40
CA TYR A 856 9.20 4.39 -1.50
C TYR A 856 10.10 3.88 -0.37
N GLY A 857 9.79 2.70 0.18
CA GLY A 857 10.69 1.97 1.06
C GLY A 857 10.57 2.42 2.52
N ARG A 858 11.63 2.21 3.31
CA ARG A 858 11.54 2.30 4.78
C ARG A 858 11.79 3.71 5.35
N THR A 859 12.47 4.59 4.60
CA THR A 859 12.96 5.90 5.04
C THR A 859 12.41 7.05 4.17
N ILE A 860 13.19 7.68 3.29
CA ILE A 860 12.72 8.86 2.53
C ILE A 860 12.24 8.51 1.12
N SER A 861 12.94 7.63 0.42
CA SER A 861 12.69 7.24 -0.97
C SER A 861 13.60 6.07 -1.37
N GLY A 862 13.40 5.55 -2.59
CA GLY A 862 14.33 4.66 -3.27
C GLY A 862 14.75 5.22 -4.62
N VAL A 863 15.84 4.72 -5.20
CA VAL A 863 16.27 5.04 -6.57
C VAL A 863 16.35 3.79 -7.42
N THR A 864 15.85 3.86 -8.66
CA THR A 864 15.82 2.73 -9.60
C THR A 864 16.25 3.16 -11.00
N PRO A 865 16.93 2.31 -11.81
CA PRO A 865 17.19 2.60 -13.22
C PRO A 865 15.88 2.72 -14.00
N TYR A 866 15.71 3.80 -14.75
CA TYR A 866 14.50 4.10 -15.53
C TYR A 866 14.87 4.54 -16.96
N PRO A 867 14.10 4.18 -18.03
CA PRO A 867 12.80 3.49 -18.04
C PRO A 867 12.85 2.02 -17.57
N PRO A 868 11.71 1.38 -17.25
CA PRO A 868 11.67 0.01 -16.72
C PRO A 868 12.20 -1.04 -17.70
N THR A 869 12.26 -0.71 -19.00
CA THR A 869 12.91 -1.52 -20.04
C THR A 869 14.45 -1.47 -19.97
N GLY A 870 15.05 -0.63 -19.12
CA GLY A 870 16.49 -0.50 -18.99
C GLY A 870 17.16 -0.14 -20.33
N ASN A 871 18.23 -0.84 -20.68
CA ASN A 871 19.01 -0.62 -21.91
C ASN A 871 18.34 -1.25 -23.14
N ASN A 872 17.11 -0.86 -23.48
CA ASN A 872 16.29 -1.49 -24.53
C ASN A 872 16.13 -3.01 -24.32
N ASP A 873 15.69 -3.40 -23.13
CA ASP A 873 15.58 -4.79 -22.67
C ASP A 873 16.90 -5.56 -22.64
N GLN A 874 18.06 -4.89 -22.66
CA GLN A 874 19.38 -5.48 -22.42
C GLN A 874 19.91 -5.07 -21.04
N ASN A 875 20.94 -5.77 -20.55
CA ASN A 875 21.68 -5.36 -19.36
C ASN A 875 22.90 -4.51 -19.73
N PHE A 876 23.46 -3.84 -18.73
CA PHE A 876 24.73 -3.16 -18.87
C PHE A 876 25.87 -4.09 -18.45
N THR A 877 27.01 -4.01 -19.15
CA THR A 877 28.24 -4.63 -18.66
C THR A 877 28.71 -3.92 -17.39
N VAL A 878 29.42 -4.63 -16.52
CA VAL A 878 29.87 -4.12 -15.22
C VAL A 878 30.65 -2.80 -15.39
N GLY A 879 30.15 -1.74 -14.76
CA GLY A 879 30.75 -0.40 -14.81
C GLY A 879 30.36 0.47 -16.01
N ALA A 880 29.59 -0.05 -16.98
CA ALA A 880 29.18 0.69 -18.18
C ALA A 880 27.77 1.31 -18.09
N GLY A 881 26.98 0.95 -17.07
CA GLY A 881 25.63 1.47 -16.90
C GLY A 881 25.56 2.85 -16.22
N PRO A 882 24.34 3.40 -16.08
CA PRO A 882 24.08 4.63 -15.33
C PRO A 882 24.71 4.62 -13.94
N LEU A 883 25.23 5.77 -13.51
CA LEU A 883 26.11 5.89 -12.35
C LEU A 883 25.57 6.90 -11.33
N LEU A 884 25.46 6.48 -10.07
CA LEU A 884 25.33 7.36 -8.91
C LEU A 884 26.66 7.50 -8.19
N GLU A 885 27.00 8.74 -7.82
CA GLU A 885 28.23 9.04 -7.08
C GLU A 885 27.92 9.78 -5.78
N TYR A 886 28.52 9.34 -4.69
CA TYR A 886 28.36 9.91 -3.35
C TYR A 886 29.72 10.31 -2.78
N ASP A 887 29.94 11.61 -2.63
CA ASP A 887 31.16 12.12 -2.02
C ASP A 887 31.05 12.01 -0.50
N PHE A 888 32.06 11.41 0.14
CA PHE A 888 32.12 11.25 1.59
C PHE A 888 33.50 11.56 2.16
N TYR A 889 33.55 11.84 3.46
CA TYR A 889 34.77 12.06 4.21
C TYR A 889 34.84 11.14 5.42
N ASN A 890 35.86 10.29 5.50
CA ASN A 890 36.12 9.43 6.65
C ASN A 890 37.36 9.88 7.44
N PHE A 891 37.21 9.91 8.77
CA PHE A 891 38.27 10.10 9.74
C PHE A 891 38.91 8.78 10.18
N ASN A 892 38.19 7.67 10.05
CA ASN A 892 38.66 6.34 10.44
C ASN A 892 38.46 5.30 9.34
N THR A 893 39.15 4.17 9.51
CA THR A 893 38.95 2.94 8.76
C THR A 893 38.94 1.77 9.73
N LEU A 894 38.37 0.65 9.31
CA LEU A 894 38.64 -0.65 9.93
C LEU A 894 40.12 -1.03 9.73
N VAL A 895 40.50 -2.17 10.27
CA VAL A 895 41.87 -2.71 10.18
C VAL A 895 42.35 -2.73 8.71
N ASN A 896 43.60 -2.30 8.48
CA ASN A 896 44.27 -2.26 7.17
C ASN A 896 43.59 -1.36 6.11
N GLY A 897 43.00 -0.21 6.51
CA GLY A 897 42.39 0.71 5.55
C GLY A 897 41.11 0.13 4.93
N THR A 898 40.36 -0.65 5.71
CA THR A 898 39.15 -1.34 5.22
C THR A 898 37.91 -0.52 5.55
N LEU A 899 36.96 -0.45 4.62
CA LEU A 899 35.59 0.02 4.83
C LEU A 899 34.61 -1.08 4.44
N ASN A 900 33.64 -1.36 5.31
CA ASN A 900 32.52 -2.24 4.95
C ASN A 900 31.34 -1.36 4.54
N VAL A 901 30.78 -1.61 3.36
CA VAL A 901 29.64 -0.87 2.82
C VAL A 901 28.43 -1.80 2.76
N THR A 902 27.36 -1.44 3.45
CA THR A 902 26.05 -2.08 3.37
C THR A 902 25.16 -1.23 2.47
N THR A 903 24.74 -1.80 1.34
CA THR A 903 23.74 -1.21 0.45
C THR A 903 22.39 -1.85 0.74
N TYR A 904 21.41 -1.06 1.15
CA TYR A 904 20.04 -1.50 1.42
C TYR A 904 19.23 -1.38 0.14
N VAL A 905 18.76 -2.52 -0.37
CA VAL A 905 18.04 -2.67 -1.64
C VAL A 905 16.67 -3.26 -1.37
N SER A 906 15.63 -2.83 -2.08
CA SER A 906 14.29 -3.41 -1.94
C SER A 906 14.28 -4.89 -2.35
N PRO A 907 13.46 -5.74 -1.72
CA PRO A 907 13.27 -7.12 -2.15
C PRO A 907 12.64 -7.13 -3.55
N SER A 908 13.24 -7.87 -4.48
CA SER A 908 12.71 -8.07 -5.84
C SER A 908 13.24 -9.36 -6.43
N PHE A 909 12.45 -10.05 -7.24
CA PHE A 909 12.86 -11.29 -7.90
C PHE A 909 13.66 -11.03 -9.19
N ASN A 910 14.34 -12.06 -9.68
CA ASN A 910 14.94 -12.08 -11.03
C ASN A 910 13.86 -12.16 -12.11
N GLY A 911 12.97 -11.17 -12.15
CA GLY A 911 11.72 -11.23 -12.91
C GLY A 911 11.88 -11.16 -14.43
N TYR A 912 13.10 -10.92 -14.92
CA TYR A 912 13.47 -10.82 -16.33
C TYR A 912 14.09 -12.11 -16.88
N GLY A 913 14.14 -13.18 -16.09
CA GLY A 913 14.73 -14.48 -16.45
C GLY A 913 16.02 -14.80 -15.69
N ASP A 914 16.37 -16.09 -15.65
CA ASP A 914 17.53 -16.58 -14.89
C ASP A 914 18.88 -16.15 -15.48
N ASP A 915 18.90 -15.77 -16.76
CA ASP A 915 20.04 -15.17 -17.46
C ASP A 915 20.19 -13.66 -17.18
N ARG A 916 19.18 -13.06 -16.53
CA ARG A 916 19.06 -11.62 -16.23
C ARG A 916 18.93 -11.36 -14.74
N ARG A 917 19.87 -11.91 -13.97
CA ARG A 917 19.89 -11.80 -12.50
C ARG A 917 20.04 -10.36 -12.04
N LEU A 918 19.19 -9.93 -11.12
CA LEU A 918 19.25 -8.60 -10.52
C LEU A 918 20.62 -8.35 -9.87
N ALA A 919 21.23 -7.25 -10.31
CA ALA A 919 22.51 -6.81 -9.80
C ALA A 919 22.73 -5.31 -10.01
N PHE A 920 23.65 -4.78 -9.22
CA PHE A 920 24.31 -3.50 -9.43
C PHE A 920 25.82 -3.70 -9.26
N ALA A 921 26.66 -2.75 -9.69
CA ALA A 921 28.08 -2.76 -9.34
C ALA A 921 28.41 -1.63 -8.37
N ILE A 922 29.41 -1.84 -7.53
CA ILE A 922 29.87 -0.85 -6.55
C ILE A 922 31.38 -0.73 -6.55
N SER A 923 31.89 0.50 -6.40
CA SER A 923 33.31 0.78 -6.15
C SER A 923 33.50 2.05 -5.32
N ILE A 924 34.71 2.23 -4.79
CA ILE A 924 35.17 3.47 -4.18
C ILE A 924 36.34 4.00 -5.02
N ASP A 925 36.30 5.29 -5.33
CA ASP A 925 37.31 6.00 -6.13
C ASP A 925 37.57 5.33 -7.49
N ASP A 926 38.83 5.00 -7.77
CA ASP A 926 39.30 4.40 -9.02
C ASP A 926 39.36 2.86 -8.97
N ALA A 927 38.84 2.25 -7.91
CA ALA A 927 38.74 0.79 -7.84
C ALA A 927 37.80 0.24 -8.92
N SER A 928 38.15 -0.93 -9.47
CA SER A 928 37.30 -1.63 -10.43
C SER A 928 35.90 -1.91 -9.83
N PRO A 929 34.80 -1.59 -10.54
CA PRO A 929 33.44 -1.89 -10.08
C PRO A 929 33.23 -3.39 -9.87
N ALA A 930 32.73 -3.78 -8.69
CA ALA A 930 32.44 -5.17 -8.36
C ALA A 930 30.92 -5.43 -8.45
N PRO A 931 30.46 -6.39 -9.28
CA PRO A 931 29.04 -6.70 -9.40
C PRO A 931 28.51 -7.42 -8.15
N GLN A 932 27.32 -7.04 -7.71
CA GLN A 932 26.62 -7.61 -6.56
C GLN A 932 25.32 -8.26 -7.03
N TYR A 933 25.35 -9.58 -7.23
CA TYR A 933 24.16 -10.37 -7.54
C TYR A 933 23.47 -10.76 -6.23
N PHE A 934 22.72 -9.83 -5.67
CA PHE A 934 22.12 -9.96 -4.34
C PHE A 934 20.89 -10.88 -4.30
N MET A 935 20.31 -11.18 -5.46
CA MET A 935 19.22 -12.15 -5.59
C MET A 935 19.74 -13.48 -6.16
N PRO A 936 19.72 -14.58 -5.37
CA PRO A 936 20.16 -15.89 -5.87
C PRO A 936 19.16 -16.44 -6.90
N LEU A 937 19.63 -17.38 -7.72
CA LEU A 937 18.75 -18.21 -8.53
C LEU A 937 18.09 -19.24 -7.63
N THR A 938 16.77 -19.34 -7.72
CA THR A 938 15.96 -20.23 -6.91
C THR A 938 14.91 -20.89 -7.80
N PRO A 939 14.65 -22.20 -7.67
CA PRO A 939 13.53 -22.84 -8.36
C PRO A 939 12.22 -22.09 -8.10
N ALA A 940 11.32 -22.03 -9.09
CA ALA A 940 10.05 -21.33 -8.92
C ALA A 940 9.16 -21.91 -7.80
N THR A 941 9.38 -23.16 -7.42
CA THR A 941 8.71 -23.86 -6.31
C THR A 941 9.07 -23.31 -4.93
N THR A 942 10.16 -22.57 -4.80
CA THR A 942 10.63 -22.03 -3.52
C THR A 942 10.93 -20.53 -3.62
N THR A 943 11.17 -19.92 -2.47
CA THR A 943 11.64 -18.55 -2.34
C THR A 943 13.14 -18.55 -2.02
N PRO A 944 13.88 -17.47 -2.35
CA PRO A 944 15.27 -17.32 -1.94
C PRO A 944 15.46 -17.59 -0.44
N ALA A 945 16.58 -18.21 -0.06
CA ALA A 945 16.86 -18.45 1.35
C ALA A 945 16.82 -17.14 2.16
N GLY A 946 15.98 -17.10 3.20
CA GLY A 946 15.77 -15.88 4.00
C GLY A 946 14.76 -14.88 3.41
N TRP A 947 14.00 -15.25 2.38
CA TRP A 947 12.94 -14.40 1.83
C TRP A 947 11.74 -14.30 2.77
N ASP A 948 11.13 -15.44 3.10
CA ASP A 948 9.82 -15.60 3.74
C ASP A 948 9.90 -16.07 5.20
N THR A 949 10.91 -15.60 5.94
CA THR A 949 11.00 -15.81 7.40
C THR A 949 10.53 -14.55 8.16
N PRO A 950 10.16 -14.64 9.45
CA PRO A 950 9.70 -13.49 10.23
C PRO A 950 10.70 -12.33 10.30
N ASP A 951 12.00 -12.58 10.06
CA ASP A 951 13.06 -11.58 9.95
C ASP A 951 13.78 -11.65 8.59
N GLY A 952 13.06 -12.13 7.58
CA GLY A 952 13.51 -12.26 6.20
C GLY A 952 13.34 -10.99 5.39
N PHE A 953 13.61 -11.07 4.09
CA PHE A 953 13.62 -9.90 3.20
C PHE A 953 12.25 -9.24 3.05
N VAL A 954 11.16 -10.02 2.94
CA VAL A 954 9.81 -9.42 2.80
C VAL A 954 9.29 -8.86 4.11
N ALA A 955 9.52 -9.57 5.23
CA ALA A 955 9.12 -9.10 6.55
C ALA A 955 9.84 -7.79 6.93
N ASN A 956 11.11 -7.66 6.53
CA ASN A 956 11.91 -6.45 6.78
C ASN A 956 11.82 -5.39 5.68
N SER A 957 11.10 -5.66 4.58
CA SER A 957 11.01 -4.82 3.38
C SER A 957 12.38 -4.38 2.84
N ILE A 958 13.42 -5.21 2.99
CA ILE A 958 14.79 -4.86 2.58
C ILE A 958 15.70 -6.09 2.42
N VAL A 959 16.66 -5.97 1.50
CA VAL A 959 17.84 -6.83 1.34
C VAL A 959 19.08 -6.02 1.68
N SER A 960 19.94 -6.56 2.56
CA SER A 960 21.20 -5.91 2.95
C SER A 960 22.37 -6.51 2.17
N VAL A 961 22.96 -5.75 1.27
CA VAL A 961 24.09 -6.18 0.42
C VAL A 961 25.39 -5.65 1.01
N ASN A 962 26.20 -6.54 1.58
CA ASN A 962 27.44 -6.18 2.27
C ASN A 962 28.66 -6.36 1.37
N THR A 963 29.48 -5.33 1.25
CA THR A 963 30.72 -5.32 0.46
C THR A 963 31.88 -4.79 1.29
N GLN A 964 33.09 -5.21 0.92
CA GLN A 964 34.32 -4.81 1.61
C GLN A 964 35.25 -4.12 0.62
N HIS A 965 35.72 -2.94 0.99
CA HIS A 965 36.66 -2.14 0.22
C HIS A 965 37.94 -1.96 1.04
N THR A 966 39.09 -2.23 0.45
CA THR A 966 40.40 -2.22 1.14
C THR A 966 41.32 -1.15 0.55
N ASN A 967 42.42 -0.84 1.25
CA ASN A 967 43.38 0.20 0.85
C ASN A 967 42.75 1.60 0.76
N ILE A 968 41.68 1.84 1.52
CA ILE A 968 41.06 3.15 1.64
C ILE A 968 41.83 3.94 2.71
N THR A 969 42.26 5.16 2.37
CA THR A 969 42.88 6.08 3.31
C THR A 969 41.82 6.82 4.13
N THR A 970 42.24 7.60 5.12
CA THR A 970 41.35 8.63 5.68
C THR A 970 41.37 9.84 4.75
N GLY A 971 40.23 10.52 4.59
CA GLY A 971 40.12 11.65 3.69
C GLY A 971 38.82 11.67 2.89
N ASN A 972 38.88 12.31 1.73
CA ASN A 972 37.77 12.44 0.79
C ASN A 972 37.76 11.28 -0.20
N HIS A 973 36.57 10.72 -0.42
CA HIS A 973 36.36 9.59 -1.30
C HIS A 973 35.03 9.74 -2.05
N THR A 974 34.88 8.98 -3.13
CA THR A 974 33.62 8.88 -3.88
C THR A 974 33.18 7.43 -3.94
N LEU A 975 32.03 7.11 -3.35
CA LEU A 975 31.36 5.83 -3.57
C LEU A 975 30.57 5.88 -4.89
N LYS A 976 30.66 4.83 -5.70
CA LYS A 976 30.04 4.73 -7.02
C LYS A 976 29.12 3.52 -7.07
N ILE A 977 27.86 3.71 -7.50
CA ILE A 977 26.90 2.64 -7.77
C ILE A 977 26.50 2.67 -9.25
N TYR A 978 26.73 1.56 -9.95
CA TYR A 978 26.43 1.40 -11.37
C TYR A 978 25.24 0.48 -11.55
N ALA A 979 24.30 0.86 -12.42
CA ALA A 979 23.21 -0.02 -12.82
C ALA A 979 23.75 -1.16 -13.70
N ILE A 980 23.27 -2.38 -13.48
CA ILE A 980 23.49 -3.53 -14.36
C ILE A 980 22.14 -3.94 -14.95
N GLU A 981 21.17 -4.25 -14.09
CA GLU A 981 19.79 -4.59 -14.46
C GLU A 981 18.79 -3.48 -14.06
N PRO A 982 17.67 -3.33 -14.79
CA PRO A 982 16.53 -2.56 -14.30
C PRO A 982 15.87 -3.26 -13.08
N ALA A 983 14.89 -2.60 -12.44
CA ALA A 983 14.17 -3.09 -11.25
C ALA A 983 15.01 -3.22 -9.96
N VAL A 984 16.29 -2.84 -9.96
CA VAL A 984 17.06 -2.68 -8.72
C VAL A 984 16.65 -1.37 -8.05
N VAL A 985 16.08 -1.43 -6.85
CA VAL A 985 15.71 -0.25 -6.08
C VAL A 985 16.63 -0.09 -4.87
N VAL A 986 17.55 0.87 -4.91
CA VAL A 986 18.44 1.18 -3.77
C VAL A 986 17.77 2.19 -2.86
N GLN A 987 17.66 1.91 -1.56
CA GLN A 987 17.03 2.82 -0.59
C GLN A 987 18.06 3.62 0.21
N LYS A 988 19.12 2.96 0.68
CA LYS A 988 20.07 3.55 1.63
C LYS A 988 21.44 2.90 1.54
N ILE A 989 22.48 3.64 1.92
CA ILE A 989 23.87 3.18 1.94
C ILE A 989 24.46 3.48 3.31
N VAL A 990 25.14 2.51 3.92
CA VAL A 990 25.85 2.69 5.19
C VAL A 990 27.29 2.21 5.05
N ILE A 991 28.24 3.11 5.31
CA ILE A 991 29.68 2.86 5.32
C ILE A 991 30.12 2.75 6.77
N ASN A 992 30.56 1.55 7.16
CA ASN A 992 31.08 1.28 8.50
C ASN A 992 32.58 1.60 8.57
N THR A 993 32.91 2.61 9.37
CA THR A 993 34.28 3.06 9.63
C THR A 993 34.84 2.52 10.95
N GLY A 994 34.03 1.80 11.75
CA GLY A 994 34.50 1.20 13.02
C GLY A 994 33.43 0.94 14.07
N ASN A 995 32.28 1.62 14.03
CA ASN A 995 31.32 1.56 15.13
C ASN A 995 29.86 1.78 14.70
N VAL A 996 29.50 1.32 13.49
CA VAL A 996 28.08 1.25 13.10
C VAL A 996 27.39 0.21 13.99
N ARG A 997 26.48 0.70 14.83
CA ARG A 997 25.58 -0.06 15.70
C ARG A 997 24.31 -0.46 14.94
N TYR A 998 23.64 -1.52 15.40
CA TYR A 998 22.39 -1.98 14.82
C TYR A 998 21.22 -1.06 15.16
N ALA A 999 20.44 -0.71 14.14
CA ALA A 999 19.10 -0.15 14.21
C ALA A 999 18.31 -0.71 13.02
N TYR A 1000 17.00 -0.90 13.19
CA TYR A 1000 16.14 -1.54 12.21
C TYR A 1000 16.11 -0.80 10.86
N LEU A 1001 16.04 0.53 10.91
CA LEU A 1001 16.07 1.47 9.78
C LEU A 1001 17.50 1.90 9.42
N GLY A 1002 18.51 1.37 10.10
CA GLY A 1002 19.89 1.83 10.03
C GLY A 1002 20.12 3.18 10.73
N PRO A 1003 21.36 3.69 10.76
CA PRO A 1003 21.67 4.98 11.35
C PRO A 1003 20.97 6.13 10.62
N PRO A 1004 20.62 7.24 11.30
CA PRO A 1004 20.14 8.45 10.63
C PRO A 1004 21.16 8.95 9.61
N GLU A 1005 20.70 9.67 8.59
CA GLU A 1005 21.58 10.21 7.56
C GLU A 1005 22.69 11.09 8.18
N SER A 1006 23.92 10.90 7.70
CA SER A 1006 25.08 11.66 8.14
C SER A 1006 24.98 13.12 7.73
N ILE A 1007 25.61 14.01 8.50
CA ILE A 1007 25.65 15.42 8.17
C ILE A 1007 26.35 15.61 6.82
N ARG A 1008 25.67 16.32 5.91
CA ARG A 1008 26.20 16.76 4.63
C ARG A 1008 26.66 18.22 4.75
N VAL A 1009 27.91 18.49 4.38
CA VAL A 1009 28.56 19.83 4.49
C VAL A 1009 28.72 20.54 3.15
#